data_AF-A0A4Q4VSY1-F1
#
_entry.id   AF-A0A4Q4VSY1-F1
#
_cell.length_a   1.000
_cell.length_b   1.000
_cell.length_c   1.000
_cell.angle_alpha   90.00
_cell.angle_beta   90.00
_cell.angle_gamma   90.00
#
_symmetry.space_group_name_H-M   'P 1'
#
loop_
_entity.id
_entity.type
_entity.pdbx_description
1 polymer ?
#
loop_
_entity_poly.entity_id
_entity_poly.type
_entity_poly.pdbx_seq_one_letter_code
_entity_poly.pdbx_strand_id
1 'polypeptide(L)'
;MNNRTRILFLDAYDSFSNNIASLLTTVLGADVEILPIDSPHFGDGGRQLAEALRRYDAVVCGPGPGSPGSDRDVGLMRHIWTLGDADLLPVLGICLGFQSLVLSCGGAVRKLTTGLHGMIRLIDHAADAPGPDEGNIFHGVPPFKATLYHSLHADIGQESIADEDWAASKWSPPPHLPDIVPLAWAYEDRGNCTERILMGVKHRTRPFWGLQYHPESICTESKGHQVIQNWFREAMRWNRATGRITDSTPYLAGITRTLPAHPAHIVDPSAQPHDKSRDGHQTWVESGSRLANFGVGYEYQFRVLDLPLHIEVPDIVEILQEDQRNFIVLDSASANASRIGLDVRGRYSIIALDVDDALKLQYQTGDKHITARTNCTSSPGHGPKEEAFETVNISSHSNVWELLADFWARRKLPLPEEAAPPFLGGFMGYITYEMGLEGIDVHSRDETSHRRPSRPDLCFAWITKSIVVDHLEGTLRVQILFPPSTSNSTPAADAWLDTMADELTSSPLWSDGLRADFTRRGNAASQQPTPPRTPKATGGSDARSSTRIEVPDPDRYEDKVRRCQEYIAAGDSYELCLTDRTSITRPRCPSPERGLKRAPRLPPSGGGGDGEGHDSKKASPSSSWELYRALRTRQPAPFGSYVRLGGATLLSSSPERFLEFAADGLCSMRPMKGTVRKSAAAPTLAHAERLLHVPKEEAENLMIVDLVRHDLHGVCGAGRVSVPRLLVVEEYASVFQMISVVEGRLPPPSPPPQSHPSSERGQGQRQCTGLDVLAASLPPGSMTGAPKKRSCEILREIEGRSGERGLYSGVVGYMDVAGRGDWSVTIRSLFRWDDEVVALRDRDGSDEEGDAGEEEELEVWHIGAGGAVTALSTPEGEREEMFTKLRGPLGVFEEI
;
A
#
# COMPACT_ATOMS: atom_id res chain seq x y z
N MET A 1 -37.50 5.13 20.02
CA MET A 1 -36.26 4.82 19.29
C MET A 1 -36.31 3.34 18.99
N ASN A 2 -36.42 2.93 17.72
CA ASN A 2 -36.37 1.51 17.37
C ASN A 2 -34.99 0.99 17.78
N ASN A 3 -34.94 0.08 18.75
CA ASN A 3 -33.70 -0.54 19.19
C ASN A 3 -33.21 -1.41 18.04
N ARG A 4 -32.20 -0.96 17.30
CA ARG A 4 -31.61 -1.74 16.22
C ARG A 4 -30.97 -2.99 16.82
N THR A 5 -31.06 -4.10 16.11
CA THR A 5 -30.44 -5.36 16.53
C THR A 5 -28.93 -5.23 16.52
N ARG A 6 -28.26 -5.77 17.54
CA ARG A 6 -26.81 -5.68 17.73
C ARG A 6 -26.15 -7.03 17.53
N ILE A 7 -25.08 -7.04 16.74
CA ILE A 7 -24.24 -8.22 16.48
C ILE A 7 -22.84 -7.95 17.01
N LEU A 8 -22.32 -8.87 17.82
CA LEU A 8 -20.90 -8.88 18.16
C LEU A 8 -20.14 -9.70 17.12
N PHE A 9 -19.16 -9.10 16.45
CA PHE A 9 -18.25 -9.76 15.53
C PHE A 9 -16.90 -9.97 16.21
N LEU A 10 -16.50 -11.23 16.42
CA LEU A 10 -15.18 -11.59 16.94
C LEU A 10 -14.19 -11.63 15.77
N ASP A 11 -13.22 -10.71 15.78
CA ASP A 11 -12.25 -10.50 14.71
C ASP A 11 -10.96 -11.28 15.02
N ALA A 12 -10.68 -12.31 14.25
CA ALA A 12 -9.44 -13.09 14.33
C ALA A 12 -8.35 -12.56 13.38
N TYR A 13 -8.33 -11.24 13.16
CA TYR A 13 -7.32 -10.52 12.36
C TYR A 13 -7.28 -10.96 10.89
N ASP A 14 -8.43 -11.31 10.33
CA ASP A 14 -8.54 -11.59 8.91
C ASP A 14 -8.55 -10.30 8.08
N SER A 15 -8.02 -10.39 6.86
CA SER A 15 -7.98 -9.26 5.94
C SER A 15 -9.32 -8.92 5.30
N PHE A 16 -10.40 -9.63 5.62
CA PHE A 16 -11.74 -9.36 5.09
C PHE A 16 -12.76 -9.04 6.19
N SER A 17 -12.35 -8.93 7.46
CA SER A 17 -13.24 -8.63 8.60
C SER A 17 -14.13 -7.39 8.41
N ASN A 18 -13.60 -6.28 7.90
CA ASN A 18 -14.40 -5.08 7.61
C ASN A 18 -15.40 -5.28 6.47
N ASN A 19 -15.10 -6.17 5.51
CA ASN A 19 -16.04 -6.53 4.45
C ASN A 19 -17.22 -7.31 5.03
N ILE A 20 -16.97 -8.25 5.95
CA ILE A 20 -18.02 -9.00 6.65
C ILE A 20 -18.88 -8.06 7.50
N ALA A 21 -18.25 -7.19 8.31
CA ALA A 21 -18.99 -6.23 9.12
C ALA A 21 -19.85 -5.28 8.26
N SER A 22 -19.34 -4.85 7.11
CA SER A 22 -20.09 -4.06 6.12
C SER A 22 -21.27 -4.86 5.52
N LEU A 23 -21.04 -6.13 5.15
CA LEU A 23 -22.08 -7.03 4.66
C LEU A 23 -23.20 -7.19 5.70
N LEU A 24 -22.86 -7.53 6.94
CA LEU A 24 -23.82 -7.70 8.03
C LEU A 24 -24.62 -6.41 8.28
N THR A 25 -23.93 -5.26 8.33
CA THR A 25 -24.56 -3.96 8.54
C THR A 25 -25.56 -3.62 7.44
N THR A 26 -25.17 -3.83 6.18
CA THR A 26 -25.96 -3.40 5.01
C THR A 26 -27.08 -4.38 4.64
N VAL A 27 -26.80 -5.69 4.73
CA VAL A 27 -27.75 -6.75 4.35
C VAL A 27 -28.78 -7.03 5.44
N LEU A 28 -28.39 -6.94 6.71
CA LEU A 28 -29.26 -7.24 7.85
C LEU A 28 -29.86 -5.98 8.49
N GLY A 29 -29.27 -4.81 8.24
CA GLY A 29 -29.66 -3.58 8.92
C GLY A 29 -29.36 -3.58 10.41
N ALA A 30 -28.40 -4.39 10.85
CA ALA A 30 -27.95 -4.54 12.24
C ALA A 30 -26.76 -3.63 12.54
N ASP A 31 -26.60 -3.26 13.80
CA ASP A 31 -25.38 -2.57 14.26
C ASP A 31 -24.34 -3.63 14.65
N VAL A 32 -23.14 -3.52 14.07
CA VAL A 32 -22.05 -4.50 14.25
C VAL A 32 -20.94 -3.89 15.09
N GLU A 33 -20.68 -4.49 16.24
CA GLU A 33 -19.54 -4.16 17.10
C GLU A 33 -18.46 -5.22 16.92
N ILE A 34 -17.24 -4.79 16.62
CA ILE A 34 -16.09 -5.64 16.33
C ILE A 34 -15.20 -5.71 17.57
N LEU A 35 -14.86 -6.92 17.98
CA LEU A 35 -14.00 -7.22 19.12
C LEU A 35 -12.87 -8.15 18.69
N PRO A 36 -11.59 -7.78 18.87
CA PRO A 36 -10.48 -8.70 18.64
C PRO A 36 -10.54 -9.93 19.54
N ILE A 37 -10.18 -11.09 19.01
CA ILE A 37 -10.22 -12.38 19.73
C ILE A 37 -9.30 -12.47 20.95
N ASP A 38 -8.33 -11.57 21.10
CA ASP A 38 -7.33 -11.53 22.17
C ASP A 38 -7.46 -10.26 23.03
N SER A 39 -8.65 -9.65 23.03
CA SER A 39 -8.91 -8.42 23.79
C SER A 39 -8.53 -8.60 25.28
N PRO A 40 -7.58 -7.78 25.79
CA PRO A 40 -7.03 -7.97 27.13
C PRO A 40 -8.06 -7.73 28.25
N HIS A 41 -9.17 -7.06 27.94
CA HIS A 41 -10.26 -6.80 28.87
C HIS A 41 -10.86 -8.09 29.47
N PHE A 42 -10.87 -9.18 28.70
CA PHE A 42 -11.48 -10.44 29.10
C PHE A 42 -10.48 -11.46 29.67
N GLY A 43 -9.15 -11.23 29.54
CA GLY A 43 -8.12 -12.21 29.90
C GLY A 43 -8.45 -13.62 29.39
N ASP A 44 -8.34 -14.63 30.25
CA ASP A 44 -8.81 -16.01 29.98
C ASP A 44 -10.27 -16.26 30.45
N GLY A 45 -10.99 -15.21 30.85
CA GLY A 45 -12.22 -15.28 31.63
C GLY A 45 -13.50 -15.42 30.80
N GLY A 46 -13.91 -16.65 30.48
CA GLY A 46 -15.18 -16.92 29.78
C GLY A 46 -16.45 -16.36 30.46
N ARG A 47 -16.43 -16.14 31.79
CA ARG A 47 -17.57 -15.57 32.54
C ARG A 47 -17.83 -14.08 32.22
N GLN A 48 -16.77 -13.29 32.07
CA GLN A 48 -16.87 -11.87 31.73
C GLN A 48 -17.39 -11.69 30.30
N LEU A 49 -16.93 -12.57 29.40
CA LEU A 49 -17.47 -12.64 28.04
C LEU A 49 -18.96 -12.97 28.05
N ALA A 50 -19.38 -14.01 28.78
CA ALA A 50 -20.79 -14.39 28.87
C ALA A 50 -21.70 -13.24 29.38
N GLU A 51 -21.22 -12.44 30.33
CA GLU A 51 -21.94 -11.24 30.79
C GLU A 51 -22.03 -10.17 29.71
N ALA A 52 -20.93 -9.91 28.98
CA ALA A 52 -20.94 -8.98 27.85
C ALA A 52 -21.92 -9.41 26.75
N LEU A 53 -21.99 -10.71 26.45
CA LEU A 53 -22.84 -11.29 25.40
C LEU A 53 -24.34 -11.04 25.60
N ARG A 54 -24.80 -10.76 26.83
CA ARG A 54 -26.22 -10.47 27.14
C ARG A 54 -26.78 -9.24 26.42
N ARG A 55 -25.91 -8.41 25.84
CA ARG A 55 -26.27 -7.18 25.13
C ARG A 55 -26.51 -7.38 23.64
N TYR A 56 -26.00 -8.48 23.09
CA TYR A 56 -26.07 -8.77 21.66
C TYR A 56 -27.18 -9.76 21.37
N ASP A 57 -27.82 -9.56 20.21
CA ASP A 57 -28.86 -10.44 19.69
C ASP A 57 -28.23 -11.67 19.01
N ALA A 58 -27.01 -11.55 18.49
CA ALA A 58 -26.25 -12.65 17.89
C ALA A 58 -24.74 -12.38 17.95
N VAL A 59 -23.96 -13.44 17.77
CA VAL A 59 -22.49 -13.38 17.64
C VAL A 59 -22.08 -13.93 16.28
N VAL A 60 -21.06 -13.33 15.68
CA VAL A 60 -20.36 -13.89 14.53
C VAL A 60 -18.91 -14.13 14.93
N CYS A 61 -18.49 -15.40 14.90
CA CYS A 61 -17.09 -15.78 15.03
C CYS A 61 -16.45 -15.69 13.63
N GLY A 62 -15.64 -14.66 13.41
CA GLY A 62 -15.07 -14.34 12.11
C GLY A 62 -14.02 -15.33 11.59
N PRO A 63 -13.58 -15.14 10.33
CA PRO A 63 -12.41 -15.80 9.77
C PRO A 63 -11.12 -15.29 10.43
N GLY A 64 -10.02 -16.01 10.22
CA GLY A 64 -8.67 -15.65 10.68
C GLY A 64 -7.62 -16.61 10.14
N PRO A 65 -6.34 -16.24 10.18
CA PRO A 65 -5.24 -17.14 9.86
C PRO A 65 -5.00 -18.15 11.00
N GLY A 66 -4.21 -19.17 10.71
CA GLY A 66 -3.76 -20.17 11.66
C GLY A 66 -4.68 -21.39 11.73
N SER A 67 -4.74 -22.02 12.90
CA SER A 67 -5.42 -23.30 13.10
C SER A 67 -6.51 -23.20 14.18
N PRO A 68 -7.69 -23.81 13.95
CA PRO A 68 -8.75 -23.88 14.95
C PRO A 68 -8.37 -24.68 16.20
N GLY A 69 -7.30 -25.49 16.14
CA GLY A 69 -6.76 -26.19 17.30
C GLY A 69 -5.79 -25.36 18.14
N SER A 70 -5.44 -24.15 17.69
CA SER A 70 -4.55 -23.22 18.39
C SER A 70 -5.37 -22.26 19.24
N ASP A 71 -5.12 -22.30 20.55
CA ASP A 71 -5.73 -21.39 21.51
C ASP A 71 -5.42 -19.92 21.24
N ARG A 72 -4.27 -19.63 20.62
CA ARG A 72 -3.87 -18.28 20.23
C ARG A 72 -4.70 -17.78 19.04
N ASP A 73 -4.99 -18.66 18.08
CA ASP A 73 -5.62 -18.27 16.81
C ASP A 73 -7.13 -18.15 16.95
N VAL A 74 -7.74 -18.93 17.86
CA VAL A 74 -9.19 -18.91 18.13
C VAL A 74 -9.57 -17.91 19.22
N GLY A 75 -8.69 -17.70 20.21
CA GLY A 75 -8.88 -16.74 21.30
C GLY A 75 -10.26 -16.88 21.97
N LEU A 76 -10.99 -15.77 22.11
CA LEU A 76 -12.30 -15.72 22.76
C LEU A 76 -13.37 -16.62 22.13
N MET A 77 -13.25 -17.00 20.85
CA MET A 77 -14.27 -17.82 20.16
C MET A 77 -14.46 -19.19 20.85
N ARG A 78 -13.42 -19.76 21.47
CA ARG A 78 -13.52 -21.07 22.17
C ARG A 78 -14.52 -21.07 23.33
N HIS A 79 -14.72 -19.90 23.96
CA HIS A 79 -15.66 -19.75 25.06
C HIS A 79 -17.11 -19.68 24.55
N ILE A 80 -17.32 -19.24 23.30
CA ILE A 80 -18.66 -19.18 22.68
C ILE A 80 -19.25 -20.58 22.54
N TRP A 81 -18.46 -21.55 22.08
CA TRP A 81 -18.94 -22.92 21.84
C TRP A 81 -19.23 -23.69 23.13
N THR A 82 -18.67 -23.24 24.27
CA THR A 82 -18.82 -23.88 25.59
C THR A 82 -19.79 -23.14 26.52
N LEU A 83 -20.53 -22.15 26.03
CA LEU A 83 -21.54 -21.43 26.80
C LEU A 83 -22.57 -22.40 27.41
N GLY A 84 -22.94 -22.12 28.66
CA GLY A 84 -24.02 -22.80 29.36
C GLY A 84 -25.39 -22.31 28.91
N ASP A 85 -26.42 -23.12 29.14
CA ASP A 85 -27.77 -22.90 28.60
C ASP A 85 -28.37 -21.52 28.94
N ALA A 86 -28.03 -20.96 30.10
CA ALA A 86 -28.52 -19.66 30.55
C ALA A 86 -27.93 -18.47 29.76
N ASP A 87 -26.74 -18.65 29.15
CA ASP A 87 -26.03 -17.60 28.42
C ASP A 87 -26.05 -17.83 26.90
N LEU A 88 -26.63 -18.95 26.43
CA LEU A 88 -26.74 -19.28 25.00
C LEU A 88 -27.41 -18.15 24.19
N LEU A 89 -26.90 -18.00 22.98
CA LEU A 89 -27.37 -17.05 21.98
C LEU A 89 -27.04 -17.57 20.59
N PRO A 90 -27.70 -17.05 19.53
CA PRO A 90 -27.39 -17.43 18.16
C PRO A 90 -25.97 -17.07 17.74
N VAL A 91 -25.28 -18.01 17.08
CA VAL A 91 -23.90 -17.82 16.61
C VAL A 91 -23.73 -18.27 15.16
N LEU A 92 -22.97 -17.51 14.38
CA LEU A 92 -22.44 -17.91 13.07
C LEU A 92 -20.92 -17.98 13.12
N GLY A 93 -20.33 -19.13 12.81
CA GLY A 93 -18.90 -19.25 12.52
C GLY A 93 -18.61 -19.09 11.03
N ILE A 94 -17.62 -18.28 10.66
CA ILE A 94 -17.16 -18.12 9.27
C ILE A 94 -15.71 -18.58 9.17
N CYS A 95 -15.37 -19.41 8.19
CA CYS A 95 -14.04 -19.98 7.96
C CYS A 95 -13.41 -20.55 9.26
N LEU A 96 -12.42 -19.88 9.87
CA LEU A 96 -11.84 -20.27 11.16
C LEU A 96 -12.90 -20.45 12.26
N GLY A 97 -13.88 -19.53 12.35
CA GLY A 97 -15.01 -19.66 13.25
C GLY A 97 -15.84 -20.93 13.00
N PHE A 98 -16.08 -21.28 11.74
CA PHE A 98 -16.77 -22.52 11.35
C PHE A 98 -15.95 -23.77 11.71
N GLN A 99 -14.64 -23.74 11.44
CA GLN A 99 -13.75 -24.86 11.75
C GLN A 99 -13.64 -25.09 13.26
N SER A 100 -13.57 -24.00 14.06
CA SER A 100 -13.54 -24.09 15.53
C SER A 100 -14.84 -24.65 16.10
N LEU A 101 -16.00 -24.34 15.50
CA LEU A 101 -17.29 -24.96 15.86
C LEU A 101 -17.24 -26.47 15.64
N VAL A 102 -16.85 -26.93 14.45
CA VAL A 102 -16.79 -28.38 14.15
C VAL A 102 -15.81 -29.10 15.08
N LEU A 103 -14.64 -28.50 15.34
CA LEU A 103 -13.65 -29.04 16.27
C LEU A 103 -14.19 -29.14 17.70
N SER A 104 -14.94 -28.12 18.16
CA SER A 104 -15.56 -28.11 19.51
C SER A 104 -16.59 -29.23 19.70
N CYS A 105 -17.19 -29.72 18.62
CA CYS A 105 -18.12 -30.85 18.63
C CYS A 105 -17.42 -32.22 18.48
N GLY A 106 -16.08 -32.26 18.43
CA GLY A 106 -15.29 -33.49 18.31
C GLY A 106 -14.92 -33.88 16.87
N GLY A 107 -15.22 -33.03 15.88
CA GLY A 107 -14.78 -33.24 14.50
C GLY A 107 -13.28 -32.98 14.33
N ALA A 108 -12.76 -33.28 13.13
CA ALA A 108 -11.36 -33.03 12.81
C ALA A 108 -11.22 -31.84 11.83
N VAL A 109 -10.03 -31.27 11.77
CA VAL A 109 -9.66 -30.28 10.75
C VAL A 109 -8.37 -30.76 10.08
N ARG A 110 -8.37 -30.77 8.75
CA ARG A 110 -7.27 -31.28 7.93
C ARG A 110 -6.87 -30.27 6.87
N LYS A 111 -5.63 -30.40 6.37
CA LYS A 111 -5.14 -29.66 5.21
C LYS A 111 -5.78 -30.19 3.94
N LEU A 112 -6.19 -29.28 3.06
CA LEU A 112 -6.53 -29.60 1.68
C LEU A 112 -5.31 -30.06 0.90
N THR A 113 -5.54 -30.85 -0.14
CA THR A 113 -4.49 -31.25 -1.08
C THR A 113 -3.84 -30.04 -1.76
N THR A 114 -4.65 -29.04 -2.10
CA THR A 114 -4.19 -27.73 -2.58
C THR A 114 -5.16 -26.67 -2.04
N GLY A 115 -4.61 -25.64 -1.41
CA GLY A 115 -5.41 -24.53 -0.85
C GLY A 115 -6.25 -23.83 -1.93
N LEU A 116 -7.41 -23.34 -1.53
CA LEU A 116 -8.41 -22.77 -2.45
C LEU A 116 -8.51 -21.25 -2.35
N HIS A 117 -7.40 -20.57 -2.02
CA HIS A 117 -7.37 -19.12 -1.84
C HIS A 117 -7.75 -18.35 -3.10
N GLY A 118 -8.77 -17.50 -3.02
CA GLY A 118 -9.29 -16.72 -4.14
C GLY A 118 -10.06 -17.57 -5.17
N MET A 119 -10.31 -18.85 -4.89
CA MET A 119 -10.98 -19.75 -5.84
C MET A 119 -12.49 -19.64 -5.72
N ILE A 120 -13.16 -19.51 -6.87
CA ILE A 120 -14.62 -19.43 -6.93
C ILE A 120 -15.17 -20.83 -7.22
N ARG A 121 -16.09 -21.32 -6.37
CA ARG A 121 -16.70 -22.65 -6.50
C ARG A 121 -18.21 -22.63 -6.33
N LEU A 122 -18.87 -23.57 -7.00
CA LEU A 122 -20.30 -23.82 -6.83
C LEU A 122 -20.53 -24.44 -5.45
N ILE A 123 -21.51 -23.94 -4.71
CA ILE A 123 -21.92 -24.49 -3.42
C ILE A 123 -23.12 -25.41 -3.63
N ASP A 124 -22.91 -26.72 -3.46
CA ASP A 124 -23.96 -27.74 -3.43
C ASP A 124 -24.59 -27.73 -2.04
N HIS A 125 -25.88 -27.43 -1.93
CA HIS A 125 -26.53 -27.25 -0.64
C HIS A 125 -27.90 -27.92 -0.58
N ALA A 126 -28.35 -28.21 0.64
CA ALA A 126 -29.64 -28.86 0.88
C ALA A 126 -30.80 -27.90 0.61
N ALA A 127 -31.26 -27.85 -0.64
CA ALA A 127 -32.36 -26.98 -1.08
C ALA A 127 -33.77 -27.55 -0.78
N ASP A 128 -33.93 -28.89 -0.78
CA ASP A 128 -35.24 -29.56 -0.89
C ASP A 128 -35.49 -30.64 0.19
N ALA A 129 -35.56 -30.26 1.47
CA ALA A 129 -36.23 -31.10 2.47
C ALA A 129 -37.71 -30.65 2.59
N PRO A 130 -38.70 -31.54 2.34
CA PRO A 130 -40.12 -31.18 2.38
C PRO A 130 -40.61 -31.13 3.83
N GLY A 131 -40.32 -30.02 4.51
CA GLY A 131 -40.80 -29.71 5.85
C GLY A 131 -40.14 -28.43 6.38
N PRO A 132 -40.73 -27.74 7.37
CA PRO A 132 -40.07 -26.62 8.03
C PRO A 132 -38.91 -27.18 8.88
N ASP A 133 -37.77 -27.44 8.25
CA ASP A 133 -36.51 -27.72 8.94
C ASP A 133 -36.08 -26.45 9.67
N GLU A 134 -36.52 -26.33 10.92
CA GLU A 134 -36.13 -25.25 11.83
C GLU A 134 -34.59 -25.17 11.85
N GLY A 135 -34.06 -24.08 11.29
CA GLY A 135 -32.61 -23.82 11.21
C GLY A 135 -31.85 -24.24 9.94
N ASN A 136 -32.46 -24.67 8.82
CA ASN A 136 -31.71 -24.76 7.55
C ASN A 136 -31.57 -23.38 6.89
N ILE A 137 -30.37 -22.80 6.97
CA ILE A 137 -30.09 -21.45 6.45
C ILE A 137 -29.95 -21.37 4.92
N PHE A 138 -29.85 -22.51 4.22
CA PHE A 138 -29.82 -22.58 2.76
C PHE A 138 -31.21 -22.75 2.12
N HIS A 139 -32.25 -22.87 2.95
CA HIS A 139 -33.62 -23.04 2.47
C HIS A 139 -34.04 -21.89 1.53
N GLY A 140 -34.55 -22.26 0.35
CA GLY A 140 -35.02 -21.30 -0.66
C GLY A 140 -33.92 -20.45 -1.30
N VAL A 141 -32.64 -20.82 -1.13
CA VAL A 141 -31.51 -20.16 -1.78
C VAL A 141 -31.22 -20.87 -3.12
N PRO A 142 -31.23 -20.19 -4.27
CA PRO A 142 -30.86 -20.84 -5.54
C PRO A 142 -29.39 -21.26 -5.56
N PRO A 143 -28.97 -22.18 -6.46
CA PRO A 143 -27.56 -22.49 -6.66
C PRO A 143 -26.73 -21.24 -6.93
N PHE A 144 -25.57 -21.16 -6.28
CA PHE A 144 -24.70 -19.99 -6.31
C PHE A 144 -23.23 -20.37 -6.20
N LYS A 145 -22.37 -19.47 -6.69
CA LYS A 145 -20.92 -19.58 -6.53
C LYS A 145 -20.43 -18.70 -5.38
N ALA A 146 -19.43 -19.18 -4.64
CA ALA A 146 -18.78 -18.44 -3.57
C ALA A 146 -17.26 -18.51 -3.68
N THR A 147 -16.59 -17.48 -3.19
CA THR A 147 -15.13 -17.44 -3.05
C THR A 147 -14.70 -18.19 -1.80
N LEU A 148 -13.60 -18.92 -1.93
CA LEU A 148 -12.96 -19.67 -0.86
C LEU A 148 -11.62 -19.02 -0.49
N TYR A 149 -11.31 -18.97 0.81
CA TYR A 149 -10.00 -18.55 1.33
C TYR A 149 -9.57 -19.46 2.46
N HIS A 150 -9.30 -20.72 2.15
CA HIS A 150 -8.84 -21.67 3.16
C HIS A 150 -7.90 -22.73 2.59
N SER A 151 -6.89 -23.07 3.38
CA SER A 151 -6.05 -24.27 3.23
C SER A 151 -6.53 -25.44 4.09
N LEU A 152 -7.32 -25.15 5.12
CA LEU A 152 -7.85 -26.14 6.05
C LEU A 152 -9.33 -26.38 5.76
N HIS A 153 -9.81 -27.59 6.01
CA HIS A 153 -11.23 -27.90 5.95
C HIS A 153 -11.66 -28.75 7.15
N ALA A 154 -12.93 -28.66 7.50
CA ALA A 154 -13.56 -29.54 8.46
C ALA A 154 -13.73 -30.96 7.87
N ASP A 155 -13.31 -31.96 8.64
CA ASP A 155 -13.53 -33.38 8.35
C ASP A 155 -14.45 -33.98 9.41
N ILE A 156 -15.60 -34.43 8.92
CA ILE A 156 -16.66 -35.09 9.69
C ILE A 156 -16.81 -36.56 9.26
N GLY A 157 -15.79 -37.12 8.61
CA GLY A 157 -15.73 -38.48 8.08
C GLY A 157 -16.18 -38.61 6.62
N GLN A 158 -16.34 -37.50 5.88
CA GLN A 158 -16.88 -37.53 4.52
C GLN A 158 -16.04 -38.32 3.51
N GLU A 159 -14.72 -38.37 3.72
CA GLU A 159 -13.76 -39.07 2.85
C GLU A 159 -13.81 -40.60 3.05
N SER A 160 -14.42 -41.08 4.14
CA SER A 160 -14.58 -42.53 4.40
C SER A 160 -15.85 -43.12 3.77
N ILE A 161 -16.70 -42.28 3.17
CA ILE A 161 -17.96 -42.71 2.56
C ILE A 161 -17.70 -43.04 1.09
N ALA A 162 -18.04 -44.25 0.65
CA ALA A 162 -17.92 -44.65 -0.75
C ALA A 162 -18.73 -43.74 -1.70
N ASP A 163 -18.26 -43.54 -2.93
CA ASP A 163 -18.92 -42.68 -3.93
C ASP A 163 -20.38 -43.08 -4.18
N GLU A 164 -20.69 -44.38 -4.17
CA GLU A 164 -22.04 -44.91 -4.36
C GLU A 164 -23.01 -44.53 -3.23
N ASP A 165 -22.52 -44.38 -2.00
CA ASP A 165 -23.32 -44.05 -0.82
C ASP A 165 -23.38 -42.54 -0.53
N TRP A 166 -22.55 -41.74 -1.21
CA TRP A 166 -22.37 -40.33 -0.91
C TRP A 166 -23.66 -39.52 -1.08
N ALA A 167 -24.38 -39.73 -2.18
CA ALA A 167 -25.60 -38.98 -2.49
C ALA A 167 -26.69 -39.15 -1.41
N ALA A 168 -26.79 -40.33 -0.80
CA ALA A 168 -27.73 -40.62 0.27
C ALA A 168 -27.26 -40.11 1.65
N SER A 169 -25.94 -40.02 1.85
CA SER A 169 -25.34 -39.74 3.16
C SER A 169 -25.00 -38.28 3.41
N LYS A 170 -24.74 -37.49 2.35
CA LYS A 170 -24.14 -36.14 2.44
C LYS A 170 -24.91 -35.10 3.28
N TRP A 171 -26.21 -35.30 3.51
CA TRP A 171 -27.04 -34.41 4.34
C TRP A 171 -27.35 -34.96 5.73
N SER A 172 -26.92 -36.18 6.02
CA SER A 172 -27.17 -36.84 7.29
C SER A 172 -26.04 -36.57 8.28
N PRO A 173 -26.35 -36.35 9.57
CA PRO A 173 -25.33 -36.27 10.61
C PRO A 173 -24.51 -37.57 10.68
N PRO A 174 -23.18 -37.49 10.71
CA PRO A 174 -22.36 -38.69 10.80
C PRO A 174 -22.50 -39.35 12.19
N PRO A 175 -22.42 -40.70 12.29
CA PRO A 175 -22.67 -41.40 13.55
C PRO A 175 -21.79 -40.96 14.73
N HIS A 176 -20.56 -40.52 14.45
CA HIS A 176 -19.60 -40.08 15.46
C HIS A 176 -19.73 -38.58 15.84
N LEU A 177 -20.48 -37.78 15.05
CA LEU A 177 -20.79 -36.37 15.34
C LEU A 177 -22.30 -36.14 15.15
N PRO A 178 -23.16 -36.73 16.00
CA PRO A 178 -24.61 -36.63 15.82
C PRO A 178 -25.09 -35.17 15.87
N ASP A 179 -24.41 -34.30 16.61
CA ASP A 179 -24.84 -32.91 16.78
C ASP A 179 -24.52 -32.00 15.59
N ILE A 180 -23.71 -32.45 14.63
CA ILE A 180 -23.39 -31.68 13.43
C ILE A 180 -24.26 -32.15 12.25
N VAL A 181 -25.04 -31.24 11.70
CA VAL A 181 -25.87 -31.49 10.51
C VAL A 181 -25.24 -30.76 9.31
N PRO A 182 -24.74 -31.49 8.30
CA PRO A 182 -24.20 -30.89 7.08
C PRO A 182 -25.29 -30.19 6.28
N LEU A 183 -25.00 -28.98 5.79
CA LEU A 183 -25.94 -28.17 5.00
C LEU A 183 -25.42 -27.85 3.60
N ALA A 184 -24.11 -27.81 3.40
CA ALA A 184 -23.51 -27.48 2.11
C ALA A 184 -22.14 -28.13 1.91
N TRP A 185 -21.78 -28.35 0.65
CA TRP A 185 -20.54 -28.96 0.18
C TRP A 185 -19.99 -28.23 -1.06
N ALA A 186 -18.69 -28.34 -1.28
CA ALA A 186 -18.03 -28.10 -2.56
C ALA A 186 -17.18 -29.32 -2.93
N TYR A 187 -16.84 -29.44 -4.21
CA TYR A 187 -16.12 -30.60 -4.74
C TYR A 187 -14.94 -30.14 -5.59
N GLU A 188 -13.75 -30.66 -5.30
CA GLU A 188 -12.56 -30.47 -6.14
C GLU A 188 -12.18 -31.78 -6.83
N ASP A 189 -12.09 -31.73 -8.15
CA ASP A 189 -11.49 -32.81 -8.93
C ASP A 189 -9.96 -32.78 -8.76
N ARG A 190 -9.41 -33.83 -8.15
CA ARG A 190 -7.96 -34.01 -7.95
C ARG A 190 -7.38 -35.03 -8.94
N GLY A 191 -8.11 -35.34 -10.01
CA GLY A 191 -7.76 -36.29 -11.07
C GLY A 191 -7.99 -37.75 -10.66
N ASN A 192 -7.47 -38.16 -9.50
CA ASN A 192 -7.59 -39.54 -9.02
C ASN A 192 -8.76 -39.73 -8.02
N CYS A 193 -9.26 -38.66 -7.45
CA CYS A 193 -10.39 -38.63 -6.53
C CYS A 193 -11.10 -37.28 -6.59
N THR A 194 -12.32 -37.23 -6.06
CA THR A 194 -13.02 -35.97 -5.78
C THR A 194 -12.90 -35.65 -4.30
N GLU A 195 -12.21 -34.57 -3.95
CA GLU A 195 -12.09 -34.09 -2.57
C GLU A 195 -13.41 -33.40 -2.18
N ARG A 196 -14.04 -33.84 -1.09
CA ARG A 196 -15.37 -33.37 -0.66
C ARG A 196 -15.22 -32.40 0.51
N ILE A 197 -15.57 -31.15 0.28
CA ILE A 197 -15.26 -30.06 1.20
C ILE A 197 -16.54 -29.55 1.84
N LEU A 198 -16.65 -29.69 3.16
CA LEU A 198 -17.81 -29.23 3.92
C LEU A 198 -17.87 -27.70 3.93
N MET A 199 -18.98 -27.14 3.43
CA MET A 199 -19.17 -25.70 3.24
C MET A 199 -20.13 -25.04 4.22
N GLY A 200 -21.00 -25.83 4.86
CA GLY A 200 -21.93 -25.28 5.85
C GLY A 200 -22.49 -26.34 6.76
N VAL A 201 -22.78 -25.96 8.01
CA VAL A 201 -23.36 -26.83 9.03
C VAL A 201 -24.37 -26.07 9.90
N LYS A 202 -25.26 -26.82 10.55
CA LYS A 202 -25.93 -26.39 11.77
C LYS A 202 -25.65 -27.36 12.90
N HIS A 203 -25.62 -26.85 14.12
CA HIS A 203 -25.69 -27.67 15.31
C HIS A 203 -27.15 -28.12 15.53
N ARG A 204 -27.34 -29.36 15.98
CA ARG A 204 -28.67 -29.99 16.12
C ARG A 204 -29.55 -29.32 17.18
N THR A 205 -28.98 -29.04 18.35
CA THR A 205 -29.73 -28.53 19.52
C THR A 205 -29.37 -27.09 19.92
N ARG A 206 -28.12 -26.67 19.73
CA ARG A 206 -27.64 -25.31 20.01
C ARG A 206 -27.89 -24.39 18.81
N PRO A 207 -28.14 -23.08 19.00
CA PRO A 207 -28.39 -22.13 17.92
C PRO A 207 -27.08 -21.72 17.23
N PHE A 208 -26.30 -22.69 16.78
CA PHE A 208 -24.99 -22.48 16.15
C PHE A 208 -25.03 -22.93 14.70
N TRP A 209 -24.49 -22.08 13.83
CA TRP A 209 -24.31 -22.35 12.41
C TRP A 209 -22.88 -22.04 12.01
N GLY A 210 -22.43 -22.57 10.88
CA GLY A 210 -21.20 -22.09 10.29
C GLY A 210 -21.11 -22.27 8.79
N LEU A 211 -20.25 -21.46 8.18
CA LEU A 211 -19.98 -21.37 6.75
C LEU A 211 -18.46 -21.39 6.53
N GLN A 212 -17.96 -22.22 5.62
CA GLN A 212 -16.53 -22.30 5.30
C GLN A 212 -16.12 -21.27 4.24
N TYR A 213 -17.02 -20.88 3.35
CA TYR A 213 -16.78 -19.89 2.30
C TYR A 213 -16.88 -18.46 2.84
N HIS A 214 -16.39 -17.49 2.06
CA HIS A 214 -16.39 -16.07 2.43
C HIS A 214 -17.59 -15.34 1.80
N PRO A 215 -18.69 -15.12 2.54
CA PRO A 215 -19.91 -14.50 2.01
C PRO A 215 -19.72 -13.05 1.56
N GLU A 216 -18.69 -12.38 2.04
CA GLU A 216 -18.38 -10.96 1.81
C GLU A 216 -17.51 -10.69 0.59
N SER A 217 -16.84 -11.72 0.06
CA SER A 217 -15.95 -11.60 -1.09
C SER A 217 -16.72 -11.06 -2.30
N ILE A 218 -16.08 -10.18 -3.06
CA ILE A 218 -16.73 -9.51 -4.20
C ILE A 218 -17.22 -10.49 -5.29
N CYS A 219 -16.60 -11.68 -5.39
CA CYS A 219 -16.98 -12.73 -6.33
C CYS A 219 -17.96 -13.76 -5.76
N THR A 220 -18.34 -13.67 -4.48
CA THR A 220 -19.46 -14.47 -3.96
C THR A 220 -20.77 -13.89 -4.50
N GLU A 221 -21.54 -14.73 -5.20
CA GLU A 221 -22.79 -14.28 -5.81
C GLU A 221 -23.78 -13.78 -4.75
N SER A 222 -24.54 -12.72 -5.08
CA SER A 222 -25.50 -12.09 -4.16
C SER A 222 -26.57 -13.03 -3.59
N LYS A 223 -26.87 -14.14 -4.29
CA LYS A 223 -27.73 -15.22 -3.77
C LYS A 223 -27.16 -15.82 -2.47
N GLY A 224 -25.84 -15.91 -2.34
CA GLY A 224 -25.16 -16.34 -1.12
C GLY A 224 -25.43 -15.43 0.07
N HIS A 225 -25.73 -14.14 -0.16
CA HIS A 225 -26.14 -13.23 0.93
C HIS A 225 -27.50 -13.59 1.53
N GLN A 226 -28.36 -14.29 0.77
CA GLN A 226 -29.64 -14.80 1.29
C GLN A 226 -29.42 -15.82 2.42
N VAL A 227 -28.31 -16.57 2.40
CA VAL A 227 -27.92 -17.49 3.48
C VAL A 227 -27.70 -16.72 4.79
N ILE A 228 -27.03 -15.56 4.72
CA ILE A 228 -26.80 -14.68 5.88
C ILE A 228 -28.11 -14.09 6.40
N GLN A 229 -29.01 -13.67 5.50
CA GLN A 229 -30.36 -13.20 5.88
C GLN A 229 -31.20 -14.30 6.53
N ASN A 230 -31.14 -15.53 5.99
CA ASN A 230 -31.83 -16.69 6.55
C ASN A 230 -31.29 -17.04 7.93
N TRP A 231 -29.97 -17.07 8.11
CA TRP A 231 -29.35 -17.24 9.43
C TRP A 231 -29.86 -16.19 10.42
N PHE A 232 -29.84 -14.91 10.05
CA PHE A 232 -30.28 -13.86 10.96
C PHE A 232 -31.77 -13.96 11.30
N ARG A 233 -32.61 -14.38 10.36
CA ARG A 233 -34.03 -14.66 10.61
C ARG A 233 -34.21 -15.79 11.64
N GLU A 234 -33.45 -16.87 11.51
CA GLU A 234 -33.46 -17.98 12.45
C GLU A 234 -32.90 -17.59 13.82
N ALA A 235 -31.84 -16.77 13.86
CA ALA A 235 -31.30 -16.19 15.09
C ALA A 235 -32.37 -15.40 15.85
N MET A 236 -33.07 -14.49 15.17
CA MET A 236 -34.13 -13.69 15.80
C MET A 236 -35.35 -14.55 16.18
N ARG A 237 -35.65 -15.60 15.41
CA ARG A 237 -36.69 -16.57 15.75
C ARG A 237 -36.35 -17.31 17.04
N TRP A 238 -35.12 -17.78 17.17
CA TRP A 238 -34.64 -18.46 18.37
C TRP A 238 -34.72 -17.54 19.59
N ASN A 239 -34.24 -16.29 19.49
CA ASN A 239 -34.33 -15.31 20.60
C ASN A 239 -35.77 -15.10 21.08
N ARG A 240 -36.74 -15.00 20.15
CA ARG A 240 -38.17 -14.88 20.48
C ARG A 240 -38.71 -16.15 21.14
N ALA A 241 -38.33 -17.33 20.65
CA ALA A 241 -38.80 -18.60 21.16
C ALA A 241 -38.28 -18.90 22.58
N THR A 242 -37.05 -18.48 22.89
CA THR A 242 -36.42 -18.67 24.21
C THR A 242 -36.68 -17.53 25.20
N GLY A 243 -37.37 -16.47 24.76
CA GLY A 243 -37.64 -15.30 25.60
C GLY A 243 -36.37 -14.53 26.00
N ARG A 244 -35.29 -14.62 25.20
CA ARG A 244 -34.04 -13.91 25.45
C ARG A 244 -34.27 -12.40 25.29
N ILE A 245 -33.97 -11.65 26.34
CA ILE A 245 -34.05 -10.17 26.36
C ILE A 245 -32.64 -9.62 26.34
N THR A 246 -32.33 -8.75 25.36
CA THR A 246 -31.04 -8.08 25.29
C THR A 246 -31.00 -6.87 26.22
N ASP A 247 -29.91 -6.78 26.99
CA ASP A 247 -29.68 -5.64 27.89
C ASP A 247 -29.33 -4.39 27.06
N SER A 248 -30.13 -3.32 27.19
CA SER A 248 -29.93 -2.06 26.47
C SER A 248 -28.79 -1.19 27.03
N THR A 249 -28.18 -1.56 28.15
CA THR A 249 -27.07 -0.77 28.74
C THR A 249 -25.79 -0.88 27.89
N PRO A 250 -25.11 0.25 27.60
CA PRO A 250 -23.80 0.23 26.96
C PRO A 250 -22.75 -0.29 27.96
N TYR A 251 -21.96 -1.30 27.57
CA TYR A 251 -20.96 -1.94 28.44
C TYR A 251 -19.52 -1.73 27.97
N LEU A 252 -19.29 -1.61 26.65
CA LEU A 252 -17.97 -1.64 26.03
C LEU A 252 -17.61 -0.32 25.30
N ALA A 253 -18.00 0.83 25.83
CA ALA A 253 -17.54 2.11 25.28
C ALA A 253 -16.01 2.18 25.38
N GLY A 254 -15.31 2.04 24.25
CA GLY A 254 -13.85 2.11 24.14
C GLY A 254 -13.10 0.76 24.03
N ILE A 255 -13.78 -0.39 24.01
CA ILE A 255 -13.14 -1.72 23.82
C ILE A 255 -13.48 -2.31 22.44
N THR A 256 -14.73 -2.16 22.01
CA THR A 256 -15.21 -2.59 20.69
C THR A 256 -15.10 -1.46 19.68
N ARG A 257 -14.74 -1.78 18.44
CA ARG A 257 -14.78 -0.82 17.32
C ARG A 257 -16.05 -1.03 16.49
N THR A 258 -16.62 0.03 15.94
CA THR A 258 -17.70 -0.03 14.94
C THR A 258 -17.17 0.51 13.63
N LEU A 259 -17.62 -0.03 12.49
CA LEU A 259 -17.37 0.66 11.23
C LEU A 259 -17.99 2.06 11.27
N PRO A 260 -17.38 3.08 10.62
CA PRO A 260 -17.95 4.41 10.55
C PRO A 260 -19.37 4.38 9.92
N ALA A 261 -20.41 4.42 10.75
CA ALA A 261 -21.81 4.40 10.29
C ALA A 261 -22.34 5.82 9.99
N HIS A 262 -21.67 6.84 10.55
CA HIS A 262 -21.96 8.25 10.48
C HIS A 262 -20.76 8.98 11.14
N PRO A 263 -20.47 10.26 10.85
CA PRO A 263 -19.35 11.03 11.42
C PRO A 263 -19.40 11.28 12.95
N ALA A 264 -20.11 10.43 13.70
CA ALA A 264 -20.20 10.37 15.17
C ALA A 264 -19.36 9.22 15.80
N HIS A 265 -18.79 8.30 14.99
CA HIS A 265 -18.09 7.09 15.50
C HIS A 265 -16.81 6.77 14.73
N ILE A 266 -15.76 7.57 14.94
CA ILE A 266 -14.40 7.28 14.52
C ILE A 266 -13.60 7.22 15.81
N VAL A 267 -13.39 6.01 16.31
CA VAL A 267 -12.42 5.73 17.37
C VAL A 267 -11.43 4.77 16.75
N ASP A 268 -10.15 5.14 16.80
CA ASP A 268 -9.03 4.29 16.43
C ASP A 268 -9.06 3.01 17.30
N PRO A 269 -9.03 1.80 16.72
CA PRO A 269 -9.00 0.55 17.48
C PRO A 269 -7.77 0.39 18.38
N SER A 270 -6.68 1.09 18.07
CA SER A 270 -5.41 1.02 18.78
C SER A 270 -5.24 2.08 19.87
N ALA A 271 -6.09 3.10 19.90
CA ALA A 271 -6.02 4.14 20.91
C ALA A 271 -6.84 3.72 22.14
N GLN A 272 -6.15 3.22 23.17
CA GLN A 272 -6.74 3.29 24.51
C GLN A 272 -7.20 4.73 24.76
N PRO A 273 -8.38 4.96 25.35
CA PRO A 273 -8.83 6.30 25.69
C PRO A 273 -7.87 6.84 26.76
N HIS A 274 -6.79 7.49 26.33
CA HIS A 274 -6.05 8.38 27.19
C HIS A 274 -7.02 9.47 27.59
N ASP A 275 -7.36 9.48 28.88
CA ASP A 275 -8.12 10.50 29.55
C ASP A 275 -7.48 11.86 29.23
N LYS A 276 -7.97 12.53 28.17
CA LYS A 276 -7.67 13.93 27.85
C LYS A 276 -8.35 14.79 28.92
N SER A 277 -7.91 14.62 30.16
CA SER A 277 -8.34 15.42 31.29
C SER A 277 -7.67 16.79 31.17
N ARG A 278 -8.51 17.81 30.97
CA ARG A 278 -8.49 19.11 31.67
C ARG A 278 -7.28 20.04 31.62
N ASP A 279 -6.16 19.72 30.99
CA ASP A 279 -5.05 20.67 30.89
C ASP A 279 -5.06 21.38 29.53
N GLY A 280 -5.10 22.72 29.55
CA GLY A 280 -5.11 23.61 28.39
C GLY A 280 -3.82 23.59 27.58
N HIS A 281 -3.34 22.39 27.20
CA HIS A 281 -2.18 22.19 26.36
C HIS A 281 -2.47 22.63 24.94
N GLN A 282 -1.85 23.75 24.56
CA GLN A 282 -1.77 24.25 23.20
C GLN A 282 -1.02 23.23 22.32
N THR A 283 -1.61 22.81 21.20
CA THR A 283 -0.94 21.89 20.25
C THR A 283 0.23 22.58 19.54
N TRP A 284 1.18 21.84 18.98
CA TRP A 284 2.26 22.46 18.20
C TRP A 284 1.73 23.33 17.05
N VAL A 285 0.68 22.88 16.37
CA VAL A 285 0.04 23.65 15.28
C VAL A 285 -0.60 24.95 15.78
N GLU A 286 -0.79 25.11 17.09
CA GLU A 286 -1.26 26.33 17.75
C GLU A 286 -0.14 27.15 18.37
N SER A 287 1.05 26.59 18.55
CA SER A 287 2.13 27.09 19.43
C SER A 287 2.72 28.46 19.06
N GLY A 288 2.23 29.17 18.05
CA GLY A 288 2.84 30.40 17.55
C GLY A 288 4.22 30.20 16.91
N SER A 289 4.76 28.97 16.91
CA SER A 289 6.03 28.63 16.28
C SER A 289 6.03 29.04 14.80
N ARG A 290 7.17 29.56 14.33
CA ARG A 290 7.35 29.92 12.92
C ARG A 290 7.16 28.72 12.00
N LEU A 291 7.63 27.53 12.40
CA LEU A 291 7.48 26.31 11.60
C LEU A 291 6.03 25.81 11.65
N ALA A 292 5.36 25.94 12.80
CA ALA A 292 3.95 25.63 12.96
C ALA A 292 3.01 26.54 12.16
N ASN A 293 3.42 27.77 11.85
CA ASN A 293 2.66 28.74 11.06
C ASN A 293 3.08 28.80 9.57
N PHE A 294 4.08 28.02 9.16
CA PHE A 294 4.56 27.99 7.78
C PHE A 294 3.44 27.59 6.81
N GLY A 295 3.16 28.37 5.76
CA GLY A 295 2.12 28.04 4.79
C GLY A 295 0.68 28.42 5.20
N VAL A 296 0.46 28.97 6.40
CA VAL A 296 -0.89 29.36 6.85
C VAL A 296 -1.35 30.63 6.14
N GLY A 297 -2.58 30.60 5.61
CA GLY A 297 -3.20 31.74 4.93
C GLY A 297 -2.58 32.07 3.57
N TYR A 298 -1.75 31.18 3.00
CA TYR A 298 -1.12 31.43 1.71
C TYR A 298 -2.15 31.53 0.59
N GLU A 299 -1.85 32.34 -0.41
CA GLU A 299 -2.62 32.50 -1.63
C GLU A 299 -1.98 31.71 -2.78
N TYR A 300 -2.77 31.33 -3.78
CA TYR A 300 -2.32 30.55 -4.94
C TYR A 300 -2.29 31.42 -6.19
N GLN A 301 -1.18 31.39 -6.93
CA GLN A 301 -1.03 32.09 -8.21
C GLN A 301 -0.21 31.26 -9.20
N PHE A 302 -0.45 31.47 -10.50
CA PHE A 302 0.22 30.72 -11.57
C PHE A 302 0.39 31.52 -12.87
N ARG A 303 1.20 30.96 -13.77
CA ARG A 303 1.32 31.29 -15.19
C ARG A 303 1.23 30.01 -16.02
N VAL A 304 0.60 30.09 -17.19
CA VAL A 304 0.50 28.97 -18.14
C VAL A 304 1.35 29.31 -19.35
N LEU A 305 2.15 28.34 -19.79
CA LEU A 305 2.99 28.38 -20.98
C LEU A 305 2.60 27.23 -21.90
N ASP A 306 2.71 27.47 -23.21
CA ASP A 306 2.62 26.40 -24.19
C ASP A 306 3.89 25.55 -24.14
N LEU A 307 3.74 24.23 -24.04
CA LEU A 307 4.87 23.32 -24.01
C LEU A 307 5.27 22.95 -25.45
N PRO A 308 6.49 23.29 -25.90
CA PRO A 308 6.95 22.89 -27.22
C PRO A 308 6.96 21.37 -27.38
N LEU A 309 6.64 20.87 -28.58
CA LEU A 309 6.45 19.42 -28.81
C LEU A 309 7.70 18.58 -28.51
N HIS A 310 8.89 19.16 -28.68
CA HIS A 310 10.17 18.49 -28.48
C HIS A 310 10.70 18.54 -27.05
N ILE A 311 10.09 19.35 -26.17
CA ILE A 311 10.49 19.48 -24.78
C ILE A 311 9.83 18.39 -23.94
N GLU A 312 10.64 17.69 -23.15
CA GLU A 312 10.20 16.74 -22.14
C GLU A 312 10.47 17.25 -20.72
N VAL A 313 9.87 16.58 -19.72
CA VAL A 313 10.06 16.88 -18.29
C VAL A 313 11.53 16.94 -17.87
N PRO A 314 12.39 16.00 -18.30
CA PRO A 314 13.80 16.08 -17.97
C PRO A 314 14.51 17.32 -18.56
N ASP A 315 14.04 17.86 -19.67
CA ASP A 315 14.63 19.07 -20.29
C ASP A 315 14.25 20.32 -19.49
N ILE A 316 13.01 20.39 -19.00
CA ILE A 316 12.55 21.46 -18.09
C ILE A 316 13.41 21.50 -16.83
N VAL A 317 13.69 20.34 -16.23
CA VAL A 317 14.56 20.26 -15.05
C VAL A 317 15.97 20.73 -15.37
N GLU A 318 16.51 20.40 -16.55
CA GLU A 318 17.87 20.81 -16.96
C GLU A 318 17.97 22.30 -17.25
N ILE A 319 16.95 22.90 -17.85
CA ILE A 319 16.89 24.35 -18.05
C ILE A 319 16.98 25.08 -16.71
N LEU A 320 16.31 24.56 -15.68
CA LEU A 320 16.24 25.16 -14.34
C LEU A 320 17.42 24.76 -13.42
N GLN A 321 18.34 23.92 -13.89
CA GLN A 321 19.42 23.33 -13.09
C GLN A 321 20.70 24.18 -13.02
N GLU A 322 20.74 25.38 -13.60
CA GLU A 322 21.93 26.26 -13.57
C GLU A 322 22.44 26.56 -12.14
N ASP A 323 21.56 26.42 -11.13
CA ASP A 323 21.75 26.84 -9.74
C ASP A 323 21.91 25.71 -8.69
N GLN A 324 22.11 24.44 -9.06
CA GLN A 324 22.40 23.33 -8.12
C GLN A 324 21.32 23.05 -7.03
N ARG A 325 20.04 23.38 -7.28
CA ARG A 325 18.96 23.17 -6.30
C ARG A 325 18.41 21.75 -6.33
N ASN A 326 18.04 21.19 -5.16
CA ASN A 326 17.33 19.92 -5.12
C ASN A 326 15.89 20.07 -5.65
N PHE A 327 15.46 19.06 -6.39
CA PHE A 327 14.14 18.93 -6.98
C PHE A 327 13.52 17.59 -6.62
N ILE A 328 12.19 17.54 -6.59
CA ILE A 328 11.43 16.30 -6.62
C ILE A 328 10.65 16.29 -7.93
N VAL A 329 10.71 15.18 -8.66
CA VAL A 329 9.96 14.99 -9.90
C VAL A 329 9.03 13.80 -9.70
N LEU A 330 7.74 14.01 -9.90
CA LEU A 330 6.73 12.97 -10.06
C LEU A 330 6.33 12.97 -11.52
N ASP A 331 6.72 11.95 -12.27
CA ASP A 331 6.69 11.96 -13.74
C ASP A 331 5.77 10.88 -14.30
N SER A 332 5.03 11.24 -15.35
CA SER A 332 4.37 10.27 -16.22
C SER A 332 5.11 10.14 -17.56
N ALA A 333 6.20 9.40 -17.55
CA ALA A 333 7.02 9.16 -18.74
C ALA A 333 6.26 8.42 -19.85
N SER A 334 5.25 7.62 -19.50
CA SER A 334 4.42 6.92 -20.49
C SER A 334 3.54 7.84 -21.34
N ALA A 335 3.30 9.08 -20.92
CA ALA A 335 2.46 10.02 -21.67
C ALA A 335 3.07 10.45 -23.01
N ASN A 336 4.40 10.51 -23.10
CA ASN A 336 5.12 10.90 -24.32
C ASN A 336 4.97 9.88 -25.45
N ALA A 337 4.72 8.62 -25.14
CA ALA A 337 4.52 7.57 -26.14
C ALA A 337 3.18 7.72 -26.92
N SER A 338 2.25 8.54 -26.41
CA SER A 338 0.83 8.45 -26.81
C SER A 338 0.10 9.80 -26.92
N ARG A 339 0.75 10.89 -27.38
CA ARG A 339 0.03 12.16 -27.67
C ARG A 339 -1.11 12.02 -28.72
N ILE A 340 -1.22 10.86 -29.40
CA ILE A 340 -2.18 10.60 -30.50
C ILE A 340 -2.93 9.25 -30.34
N GLY A 341 -3.01 8.64 -29.14
CA GLY A 341 -3.73 7.35 -28.99
C GLY A 341 -3.83 6.76 -27.58
N LEU A 342 -4.68 5.74 -27.42
CA LEU A 342 -5.20 5.12 -26.18
C LEU A 342 -4.40 5.29 -24.87
N ASP A 343 -5.08 5.97 -23.93
CA ASP A 343 -4.97 6.01 -22.46
C ASP A 343 -3.68 6.56 -21.81
N VAL A 344 -3.66 7.87 -21.60
CA VAL A 344 -2.66 8.59 -20.79
C VAL A 344 -3.01 8.42 -19.30
N ARG A 345 -2.67 7.26 -18.70
CA ARG A 345 -2.99 6.95 -17.30
C ARG A 345 -2.19 7.71 -16.25
N GLY A 346 -1.19 8.48 -16.68
CA GLY A 346 -0.64 9.60 -15.94
C GLY A 346 -0.66 10.83 -16.84
N ARG A 347 -1.68 11.67 -16.72
CA ARG A 347 -1.84 12.88 -17.56
C ARG A 347 -0.80 13.96 -17.23
N TYR A 348 -0.33 13.99 -16.00
CA TYR A 348 0.46 15.08 -15.47
C TYR A 348 1.83 14.63 -14.99
N SER A 349 2.81 15.53 -15.09
CA SER A 349 4.06 15.46 -14.34
C SER A 349 4.20 16.69 -13.46
N ILE A 350 4.81 16.55 -12.29
CA ILE A 350 4.97 17.61 -11.29
C ILE A 350 6.45 17.72 -10.91
N ILE A 351 6.98 18.93 -10.99
CA ILE A 351 8.35 19.27 -10.57
C ILE A 351 8.23 20.20 -9.36
N ALA A 352 8.67 19.75 -8.19
CA ALA A 352 8.80 20.59 -7.01
C ALA A 352 10.13 21.34 -7.04
N LEU A 353 10.05 22.65 -6.77
CA LEU A 353 11.18 23.55 -6.75
C LEU A 353 11.49 24.00 -5.32
N ASP A 354 12.69 24.53 -5.10
CA ASP A 354 13.16 25.04 -3.81
C ASP A 354 12.97 24.04 -2.65
N VAL A 355 13.17 22.74 -2.93
CA VAL A 355 12.95 21.64 -1.97
C VAL A 355 13.84 21.79 -0.74
N ASP A 356 15.04 22.36 -0.90
CA ASP A 356 15.97 22.64 0.20
C ASP A 356 15.40 23.66 1.20
N ASP A 357 14.63 24.63 0.72
CA ASP A 357 14.02 25.68 1.55
C ASP A 357 12.63 25.28 2.06
N ALA A 358 12.01 24.24 1.50
CA ALA A 358 10.73 23.70 1.98
C ALA A 358 10.81 23.20 3.44
N LEU A 359 9.72 23.38 4.19
CA LEU A 359 9.52 22.75 5.49
C LEU A 359 9.43 21.23 5.32
N LYS A 360 10.29 20.48 6.00
CA LYS A 360 10.35 19.03 5.97
C LYS A 360 9.90 18.48 7.31
N LEU A 361 8.88 17.63 7.29
CA LEU A 361 8.39 16.89 8.44
C LEU A 361 8.88 15.44 8.34
N GLN A 362 9.60 14.98 9.36
CA GLN A 362 10.23 13.67 9.40
C GLN A 362 9.86 12.89 10.63
N TYR A 363 9.44 11.66 10.43
CA TYR A 363 9.07 10.74 11.47
C TYR A 363 9.76 9.40 11.25
N GLN A 364 10.20 8.78 12.34
CA GLN A 364 10.75 7.44 12.37
C GLN A 364 9.86 6.57 13.24
N THR A 365 9.61 5.34 12.81
CA THR A 365 8.70 4.41 13.48
C THR A 365 9.10 4.17 14.95
N GLY A 366 8.10 4.23 15.84
CA GLY A 366 8.27 4.10 17.29
C GLY A 366 8.80 5.34 18.01
N ASP A 367 9.01 6.46 17.33
CA ASP A 367 9.36 7.72 17.98
C ASP A 367 8.12 8.44 18.52
N LYS A 368 8.29 9.15 19.64
CA LYS A 368 7.21 9.94 20.26
C LYS A 368 7.18 11.39 19.76
N HIS A 369 7.91 11.69 18.70
CA HIS A 369 8.08 13.03 18.17
C HIS A 369 8.24 13.01 16.65
N ILE A 370 7.91 14.11 16.00
CA ILE A 370 8.22 14.41 14.61
C ILE A 370 9.25 15.54 14.58
N THR A 371 10.16 15.49 13.63
CA THR A 371 11.14 16.55 13.39
C THR A 371 10.65 17.48 12.28
N ALA A 372 10.53 18.76 12.57
CA ALA A 372 10.25 19.81 11.60
C ALA A 372 11.54 20.59 11.29
N ARG A 373 11.92 20.70 10.01
CA ARG A 373 13.12 21.45 9.60
C ARG A 373 12.93 22.26 8.32
N THR A 374 13.65 23.37 8.18
CA THR A 374 13.67 24.20 6.96
C THR A 374 14.98 24.99 6.89
N ASN A 375 15.49 25.20 5.68
CA ASN A 375 16.60 26.12 5.47
C ASN A 375 16.05 27.55 5.41
N CYS A 376 16.50 28.42 6.30
CA CYS A 376 16.08 29.81 6.30
C CYS A 376 16.98 30.63 5.40
N THR A 377 16.39 31.34 4.45
CA THR A 377 17.09 32.43 3.75
C THR A 377 17.19 33.62 4.69
N SER A 378 18.41 34.00 5.07
CA SER A 378 18.65 35.37 5.53
C SER A 378 18.38 36.32 4.37
N SER A 379 18.02 37.57 4.67
CA SER A 379 17.72 38.62 3.69
C SER A 379 18.73 38.66 2.53
N PRO A 380 18.32 39.09 1.30
CA PRO A 380 19.19 39.04 0.14
C PRO A 380 20.50 39.78 0.43
N GLY A 381 21.59 39.02 0.59
CA GLY A 381 22.95 39.55 0.60
C GLY A 381 23.84 39.28 1.81
N HIS A 382 23.40 38.75 2.96
CA HIS A 382 24.32 38.56 4.11
C HIS A 382 24.10 37.23 4.88
N GLY A 383 25.07 36.32 4.79
CA GLY A 383 25.25 35.16 5.69
C GLY A 383 24.94 33.77 5.10
N PRO A 384 25.55 32.68 5.62
CA PRO A 384 25.16 31.31 5.30
C PRO A 384 23.71 31.03 5.73
N LYS A 385 22.97 30.20 4.98
CA LYS A 385 21.60 29.78 5.33
C LYS A 385 21.63 29.09 6.70
N GLU A 386 20.91 29.63 7.69
CA GLU A 386 20.74 28.96 8.98
C GLU A 386 19.59 27.94 8.89
N GLU A 387 19.87 26.68 9.24
CA GLU A 387 18.85 25.64 9.34
C GLU A 387 18.03 25.85 10.62
N ALA A 388 16.70 25.95 10.47
CA ALA A 388 15.79 25.96 11.61
C ALA A 388 15.24 24.56 11.82
N PHE A 389 15.28 24.10 13.06
CA PHE A 389 14.87 22.77 13.48
C PHE A 389 13.98 22.86 14.72
N GLU A 390 12.93 22.05 14.76
CA GLU A 390 12.04 21.90 15.91
C GLU A 390 11.66 20.43 16.10
N THR A 391 11.82 19.93 17.33
CA THR A 391 11.30 18.63 17.74
C THR A 391 9.88 18.80 18.27
N VAL A 392 8.92 18.20 17.59
CA VAL A 392 7.49 18.33 17.89
C VAL A 392 7.00 17.04 18.54
N ASN A 393 6.62 17.12 19.81
CA ASN A 393 6.12 15.97 20.54
C ASN A 393 4.71 15.59 20.06
N ILE A 394 4.47 14.29 19.82
CA ILE A 394 3.19 13.78 19.34
C ILE A 394 2.16 13.64 20.48
N SER A 395 2.56 13.76 21.76
CA SER A 395 1.69 13.55 22.93
C SER A 395 0.38 14.36 22.98
N SER A 396 0.26 15.47 22.25
CA SER A 396 -1.02 16.19 22.11
C SER A 396 -2.03 15.51 21.17
N HIS A 397 -1.53 14.59 20.34
CA HIS A 397 -2.21 13.83 19.30
C HIS A 397 -2.11 12.34 19.61
N SER A 398 -2.97 11.54 18.97
CA SER A 398 -2.97 10.08 19.17
C SER A 398 -1.85 9.42 18.37
N ASN A 399 -1.54 9.95 17.19
CA ASN A 399 -0.50 9.47 16.30
C ASN A 399 -0.01 10.58 15.34
N VAL A 400 1.03 10.28 14.55
CA VAL A 400 1.62 11.23 13.60
C VAL A 400 0.65 11.67 12.49
N TRP A 401 -0.28 10.81 12.07
CA TRP A 401 -1.24 11.10 11.01
C TRP A 401 -2.25 12.16 11.43
N GLU A 402 -2.69 12.13 12.69
CA GLU A 402 -3.57 13.15 13.27
C GLU A 402 -2.88 14.53 13.28
N LEU A 403 -1.59 14.58 13.67
CA LEU A 403 -0.79 15.80 13.63
C LEU A 403 -0.66 16.35 12.20
N LEU A 404 -0.35 15.48 11.23
CA LEU A 404 -0.21 15.88 9.81
C LEU A 404 -1.53 16.41 9.24
N ALA A 405 -2.65 15.79 9.60
CA ALA A 405 -3.95 16.25 9.14
C ALA A 405 -4.40 17.56 9.79
N ASP A 406 -4.11 17.77 11.08
CA ASP A 406 -4.35 19.06 11.74
C ASP A 406 -3.47 20.16 11.14
N PHE A 407 -2.21 19.83 10.82
CA PHE A 407 -1.32 20.73 10.10
C PHE A 407 -1.91 21.12 8.73
N TRP A 408 -2.37 20.15 7.96
CA TRP A 408 -2.99 20.39 6.65
C TRP A 408 -4.30 21.19 6.77
N ALA A 409 -5.17 20.86 7.74
CA ALA A 409 -6.49 21.48 7.89
C ALA A 409 -6.43 23.01 8.04
N ARG A 410 -5.37 23.53 8.68
CA ARG A 410 -5.14 24.99 8.83
C ARG A 410 -4.65 25.70 7.57
N ARG A 411 -4.26 24.92 6.56
CA ARG A 411 -3.64 25.39 5.30
C ARG A 411 -4.49 25.04 4.09
N LYS A 412 -5.72 24.59 4.34
CA LYS A 412 -6.65 24.19 3.29
C LYS A 412 -7.04 25.40 2.45
N LEU A 413 -6.94 25.26 1.13
CA LEU A 413 -7.46 26.24 0.17
C LEU A 413 -8.64 25.66 -0.60
N PRO A 414 -9.63 26.49 -0.99
CA PRO A 414 -10.70 26.05 -1.88
C PRO A 414 -10.12 25.70 -3.26
N LEU A 415 -10.75 24.76 -3.96
CA LEU A 415 -10.41 24.50 -5.35
C LEU A 415 -10.73 25.74 -6.20
N PRO A 416 -9.83 26.18 -7.10
CA PRO A 416 -10.15 27.17 -8.11
C PRO A 416 -11.34 26.72 -8.97
N GLU A 417 -12.19 27.65 -9.44
CA GLU A 417 -13.41 27.34 -10.23
C GLU A 417 -13.10 26.79 -11.64
N GLU A 418 -11.89 27.01 -12.16
CA GLU A 418 -11.41 26.52 -13.46
C GLU A 418 -10.68 25.17 -13.36
N ALA A 419 -10.34 24.54 -14.49
CA ALA A 419 -9.63 23.25 -14.60
C ALA A 419 -8.28 23.23 -13.85
N ALA A 420 -8.35 23.04 -12.53
CA ALA A 420 -7.22 23.10 -11.63
C ALA A 420 -6.24 21.94 -11.92
N PRO A 421 -4.92 22.20 -11.89
CA PRO A 421 -3.91 21.14 -12.02
C PRO A 421 -4.10 20.11 -10.90
N PRO A 422 -3.60 18.88 -11.00
CA PRO A 422 -3.72 17.87 -9.94
C PRO A 422 -3.07 18.27 -8.60
N PHE A 423 -2.13 19.21 -8.62
CA PHE A 423 -1.38 19.68 -7.46
C PHE A 423 -1.30 21.21 -7.45
N LEU A 424 -1.56 21.85 -6.31
CA LEU A 424 -1.48 23.31 -6.12
C LEU A 424 -0.32 23.74 -5.21
N GLY A 425 0.47 22.77 -4.72
CA GLY A 425 1.31 22.91 -3.53
C GLY A 425 0.73 22.13 -2.34
N GLY A 426 1.56 21.81 -1.35
CA GLY A 426 1.19 20.95 -0.21
C GLY A 426 2.29 19.94 0.13
N PHE A 427 1.91 18.82 0.75
CA PHE A 427 2.84 17.74 1.09
C PHE A 427 3.30 16.98 -0.15
N MET A 428 4.60 16.70 -0.23
CA MET A 428 5.20 15.80 -1.22
C MET A 428 6.34 15.02 -0.58
N GLY A 429 6.45 13.73 -0.86
CA GLY A 429 7.53 12.92 -0.31
C GLY A 429 7.26 11.43 -0.35
N TYR A 430 7.83 10.70 0.60
CA TYR A 430 7.76 9.24 0.66
C TYR A 430 7.38 8.74 2.04
N ILE A 431 6.92 7.50 2.05
CA ILE A 431 6.64 6.68 3.23
C ILE A 431 7.27 5.29 3.00
N THR A 432 8.05 4.78 3.94
CA THR A 432 8.69 3.46 3.86
C THR A 432 7.70 2.33 4.10
N TYR A 433 8.08 1.11 3.75
CA TYR A 433 7.31 -0.09 4.07
C TYR A 433 7.12 -0.26 5.59
N GLU A 434 8.17 0.03 6.36
CA GLU A 434 8.21 -0.11 7.81
C GLU A 434 7.24 0.85 8.52
N MET A 435 6.99 2.05 7.97
CA MET A 435 5.92 2.94 8.45
C MET A 435 4.55 2.25 8.43
N GLY A 436 4.27 1.48 7.38
CA GLY A 436 3.03 0.73 7.28
C GLY A 436 2.94 -0.39 8.33
N LEU A 437 4.07 -1.05 8.64
CA LEU A 437 4.11 -2.11 9.64
C LEU A 437 3.74 -1.62 11.05
N GLU A 438 4.14 -0.39 11.41
CA GLU A 438 3.74 0.23 12.67
C GLU A 438 2.21 0.36 12.79
N GLY A 439 1.54 0.77 11.71
CA GLY A 439 0.08 0.95 11.69
C GLY A 439 -0.75 -0.33 11.83
N ILE A 440 -0.11 -1.50 11.72
CA ILE A 440 -0.75 -2.82 11.88
C ILE A 440 -0.15 -3.63 13.04
N ASP A 441 0.54 -2.95 13.96
CA ASP A 441 1.20 -3.51 15.15
C ASP A 441 2.26 -4.58 14.84
N VAL A 442 2.97 -4.44 13.71
CA VAL A 442 4.11 -5.28 13.35
C VAL A 442 5.40 -4.49 13.66
N HIS A 443 5.80 -4.47 14.92
CA HIS A 443 6.93 -3.64 15.37
C HIS A 443 8.27 -4.15 14.85
N SER A 444 9.04 -3.31 14.13
CA SER A 444 10.38 -3.67 13.61
C SER A 444 11.48 -3.77 14.68
N ARG A 445 11.22 -3.31 15.91
CA ARG A 445 12.24 -3.06 16.94
C ARG A 445 12.65 -4.32 17.70
N ASP A 446 13.87 -4.80 17.42
CA ASP A 446 14.72 -5.37 18.46
C ASP A 446 15.28 -4.17 19.25
N GLU A 447 14.62 -3.78 20.35
CA GLU A 447 14.96 -2.60 21.19
C GLU A 447 16.43 -2.60 21.68
N THR A 448 17.13 -3.73 21.51
CA THR A 448 18.51 -3.96 21.92
C THR A 448 19.56 -3.44 20.93
N SER A 449 19.17 -3.00 19.71
CA SER A 449 20.12 -2.58 18.68
C SER A 449 20.36 -1.06 18.64
N HIS A 450 21.16 -0.55 19.59
CA HIS A 450 21.67 0.84 19.62
C HIS A 450 22.56 1.26 18.42
N ARG A 451 22.47 0.59 17.26
CA ARG A 451 23.41 0.72 16.13
C ARG A 451 22.78 1.16 14.81
N ARG A 452 21.47 1.47 14.76
CA ARG A 452 20.84 1.91 13.52
C ARG A 452 21.01 3.42 13.30
N PRO A 453 21.34 3.86 12.07
CA PRO A 453 21.28 5.28 11.71
C PRO A 453 19.86 5.83 11.81
N SER A 454 19.73 7.11 12.15
CA SER A 454 18.44 7.82 12.28
C SER A 454 17.89 8.14 10.88
N ARG A 455 17.23 7.17 10.24
CA ARG A 455 16.60 7.31 8.92
C ARG A 455 15.09 7.52 9.07
N PRO A 456 14.48 8.53 8.41
CA PRO A 456 13.05 8.76 8.52
C PRO A 456 12.25 7.75 7.69
N ASP A 457 11.23 7.18 8.31
CA ASP A 457 10.24 6.29 7.69
C ASP A 457 9.13 7.06 6.96
N LEU A 458 8.87 8.29 7.40
CA LEU A 458 8.03 9.26 6.69
C LEU A 458 8.82 10.55 6.55
N CYS A 459 8.90 11.08 5.33
CA CYS A 459 9.51 12.39 5.08
C CYS A 459 8.69 13.17 4.06
N PHE A 460 8.00 14.22 4.51
CA PHE A 460 7.20 15.11 3.66
C PHE A 460 7.79 16.51 3.62
N ALA A 461 7.97 17.04 2.42
CA ALA A 461 8.25 18.44 2.16
C ALA A 461 6.95 19.21 1.88
N TRP A 462 6.77 20.37 2.51
CA TRP A 462 5.69 21.30 2.18
C TRP A 462 6.11 22.18 1.00
N ILE A 463 5.71 21.79 -0.20
CA ILE A 463 6.08 22.42 -1.45
C ILE A 463 5.16 23.63 -1.71
N THR A 464 5.79 24.78 -1.93
CA THR A 464 5.12 26.04 -2.26
C THR A 464 5.33 26.46 -3.70
N LYS A 465 6.46 26.08 -4.33
CA LYS A 465 6.78 26.39 -5.72
C LYS A 465 6.85 25.11 -6.53
N SER A 466 6.15 25.07 -7.65
CA SER A 466 6.17 23.89 -8.51
C SER A 466 5.84 24.22 -9.95
N ILE A 467 6.12 23.26 -10.82
CA ILE A 467 5.72 23.25 -12.21
C ILE A 467 4.86 22.01 -12.43
N VAL A 468 3.73 22.17 -13.12
CA VAL A 468 2.84 21.07 -13.49
C VAL A 468 2.72 21.03 -15.01
N VAL A 469 3.11 19.90 -15.59
CA VAL A 469 3.01 19.64 -17.03
C VAL A 469 1.73 18.86 -17.30
N ASP A 470 0.91 19.36 -18.23
CA ASP A 470 -0.24 18.63 -18.78
C ASP A 470 0.14 18.05 -20.15
N HIS A 471 0.39 16.75 -20.19
CA HIS A 471 0.84 16.08 -21.42
C HIS A 471 -0.25 15.97 -22.48
N LEU A 472 -1.52 16.03 -22.07
CA LEU A 472 -2.66 15.92 -22.96
C LEU A 472 -2.95 17.27 -23.64
N GLU A 473 -2.92 18.36 -22.88
CA GLU A 473 -3.13 19.70 -23.41
C GLU A 473 -1.86 20.29 -24.05
N GLY A 474 -0.68 19.73 -23.74
CA GLY A 474 0.59 20.27 -24.22
C GLY A 474 0.91 21.62 -23.57
N THR A 475 0.57 21.77 -22.29
CA THR A 475 0.76 23.01 -21.53
C THR A 475 1.60 22.75 -20.28
N LEU A 476 2.27 23.80 -19.81
CA LEU A 476 3.05 23.80 -18.58
C LEU A 476 2.57 24.96 -17.71
N ARG A 477 2.27 24.65 -16.44
CA ARG A 477 1.85 25.64 -15.45
C ARG A 477 2.95 25.85 -14.42
N VAL A 478 3.51 27.05 -14.35
CA VAL A 478 4.39 27.50 -13.27
C VAL A 478 3.51 28.06 -12.16
N GLN A 479 3.68 27.61 -10.92
CA GLN A 479 2.77 27.97 -9.83
C GLN A 479 3.47 28.15 -8.48
N ILE A 480 2.89 29.03 -7.66
CA ILE A 480 3.39 29.41 -6.34
C ILE A 480 2.27 29.55 -5.30
N LEU A 481 2.52 29.04 -4.10
CA LEU A 481 1.83 29.40 -2.87
C LEU A 481 2.66 30.46 -2.13
N PHE A 482 2.07 31.62 -1.85
CA PHE A 482 2.78 32.75 -1.24
C PHE A 482 2.00 33.34 -0.07
N PRO A 483 2.67 34.00 0.90
CA PRO A 483 1.99 34.59 2.06
C PRO A 483 0.97 35.67 1.67
N PRO A 484 -0.12 35.82 2.44
CA PRO A 484 -1.18 36.76 2.14
C PRO A 484 -0.67 38.21 2.13
N SER A 485 -1.34 39.04 1.32
CA SER A 485 -0.95 40.41 0.97
C SER A 485 -0.54 41.29 2.16
N THR A 486 0.77 41.41 2.39
CA THR A 486 1.36 42.70 2.79
C THR A 486 1.64 43.47 1.50
N SER A 487 1.78 44.81 1.51
CA SER A 487 1.87 45.63 0.28
C SER A 487 2.94 45.22 -0.75
N ASN A 488 3.85 44.29 -0.38
CA ASN A 488 4.99 43.86 -1.18
C ASN A 488 4.95 42.37 -1.61
N SER A 489 3.99 41.53 -1.20
CA SER A 489 4.05 40.07 -1.49
C SER A 489 3.50 39.68 -2.87
N THR A 490 2.40 40.27 -3.33
CA THR A 490 1.85 40.00 -4.68
C THR A 490 2.82 40.39 -5.80
N PRO A 491 3.47 41.57 -5.78
CA PRO A 491 4.47 41.93 -6.80
C PRO A 491 5.67 40.97 -6.82
N ALA A 492 6.04 40.38 -5.68
CA ALA A 492 7.13 39.42 -5.60
C ALA A 492 6.74 38.05 -6.18
N ALA A 493 5.49 37.61 -6.00
CA ALA A 493 4.98 36.38 -6.60
C ALA A 493 4.90 36.52 -8.12
N ASP A 494 4.36 37.63 -8.63
CA ASP A 494 4.35 37.96 -10.06
C ASP A 494 5.77 38.00 -10.64
N ALA A 495 6.70 38.71 -9.98
CA ALA A 495 8.08 38.79 -10.43
C ALA A 495 8.76 37.41 -10.50
N TRP A 496 8.52 36.53 -9.52
CA TRP A 496 9.07 35.17 -9.54
C TRP A 496 8.49 34.34 -10.68
N LEU A 497 7.16 34.40 -10.88
CA LEU A 497 6.48 33.68 -11.96
C LEU A 497 6.97 34.14 -13.33
N ASP A 498 7.09 35.44 -13.54
CA ASP A 498 7.56 36.03 -14.79
C ASP A 498 9.04 35.66 -15.03
N THR A 499 9.89 35.69 -13.98
CA THR A 499 11.29 35.25 -14.08
C THR A 499 11.41 33.79 -14.52
N MET A 500 10.63 32.88 -13.90
CA MET A 500 10.65 31.47 -14.26
C MET A 500 10.12 31.22 -15.69
N ALA A 501 9.10 31.97 -16.10
CA ALA A 501 8.59 31.90 -17.47
C ALA A 501 9.62 32.39 -18.49
N ASP A 502 10.32 33.49 -18.19
CA ASP A 502 11.37 34.05 -19.03
C ASP A 502 12.59 33.11 -19.09
N GLU A 503 12.99 32.49 -17.99
CA GLU A 503 14.09 31.52 -17.93
C GLU A 503 13.80 30.29 -18.81
N LEU A 504 12.59 29.73 -18.71
CA LEU A 504 12.14 28.63 -19.55
C LEU A 504 12.11 29.02 -21.03
N THR A 505 11.44 30.12 -21.38
CA THR A 505 11.20 30.50 -22.78
C THR A 505 12.43 31.08 -23.48
N SER A 506 13.34 31.72 -22.75
CA SER A 506 14.59 32.27 -23.28
C SER A 506 15.67 31.21 -23.47
N SER A 507 15.49 30.01 -22.90
CA SER A 507 16.43 28.91 -23.07
C SER A 507 16.53 28.50 -24.55
N PRO A 508 17.74 28.30 -25.09
CA PRO A 508 17.91 27.80 -26.46
C PRO A 508 17.20 26.47 -26.70
N LEU A 509 17.11 25.60 -25.67
CA LEU A 509 16.40 24.33 -25.76
C LEU A 509 14.90 24.53 -26.06
N TRP A 510 14.32 25.60 -25.52
CA TRP A 510 12.90 25.92 -25.64
C TRP A 510 12.54 26.51 -27.01
N SER A 511 13.37 27.41 -27.52
CA SER A 511 13.12 28.19 -28.74
C SER A 511 13.62 27.52 -30.02
N ASP A 512 14.80 26.89 -29.97
CA ASP A 512 15.34 26.22 -31.13
C ASP A 512 14.77 24.82 -31.23
N GLY A 513 14.03 24.55 -32.31
CA GLY A 513 13.92 23.21 -32.88
C GLY A 513 15.28 22.68 -33.41
N LEU A 514 16.41 23.15 -32.87
CA LEU A 514 17.71 22.54 -33.02
C LEU A 514 17.60 21.18 -32.35
N ARG A 515 17.32 20.20 -33.21
CA ARG A 515 17.69 18.81 -33.04
C ARG A 515 18.85 18.70 -32.04
N ALA A 516 18.59 18.21 -30.83
CA ALA A 516 19.43 17.12 -30.36
C ALA A 516 19.54 16.18 -31.58
N ASP A 517 20.74 16.05 -32.16
CA ASP A 517 20.92 15.48 -33.50
C ASP A 517 20.50 14.00 -33.54
N PHE A 518 19.21 13.76 -33.71
CA PHE A 518 18.61 12.45 -33.99
C PHE A 518 18.57 12.16 -35.50
N THR A 519 19.20 13.00 -36.33
CA THR A 519 19.13 12.90 -37.80
C THR A 519 20.27 12.16 -38.50
N ARG A 520 21.01 11.37 -37.72
CA ARG A 520 21.45 10.04 -38.17
C ARG A 520 20.45 8.95 -37.77
N ARG A 521 19.18 9.02 -38.21
CA ARG A 521 18.34 7.83 -38.49
C ARG A 521 16.96 8.24 -39.00
N GLY A 522 16.79 8.14 -40.31
CA GLY A 522 15.49 8.27 -40.95
C GLY A 522 15.60 8.32 -42.47
N ASN A 523 16.20 7.29 -43.08
CA ASN A 523 15.86 6.76 -44.42
C ASN A 523 16.88 5.72 -44.88
N ALA A 524 16.73 4.48 -44.42
CA ALA A 524 16.99 3.29 -45.21
C ALA A 524 16.31 2.10 -44.52
N ALA A 525 15.28 1.55 -45.15
CA ALA A 525 14.84 0.19 -44.90
C ALA A 525 16.08 -0.73 -44.93
N SER A 526 16.19 -1.63 -43.96
CA SER A 526 17.39 -2.39 -43.58
C SER A 526 18.39 -1.63 -42.67
N GLN A 527 18.08 -1.52 -41.37
CA GLN A 527 19.07 -1.50 -40.28
C GLN A 527 18.36 -1.64 -38.93
N GLN A 528 18.72 -2.68 -38.18
CA GLN A 528 18.31 -2.94 -36.79
C GLN A 528 18.60 -1.72 -35.87
N PRO A 529 17.88 -1.59 -34.74
CA PRO A 529 18.23 -0.62 -33.69
C PRO A 529 19.71 -0.82 -33.35
N THR A 530 20.55 0.20 -33.51
CA THR A 530 21.91 0.10 -33.00
C THR A 530 21.82 0.43 -31.51
N PRO A 531 22.34 -0.45 -30.64
CA PRO A 531 22.26 -0.29 -29.20
C PRO A 531 23.06 0.95 -28.76
N PRO A 532 22.95 1.40 -27.49
CA PRO A 532 24.03 2.20 -26.89
C PRO A 532 25.36 1.52 -27.23
N ARG A 533 26.40 2.30 -27.58
CA ARG A 533 27.69 1.77 -28.05
C ARG A 533 28.10 0.58 -27.17
N THR A 534 28.03 -0.62 -27.71
CA THR A 534 28.64 -1.80 -27.10
C THR A 534 30.14 -1.50 -27.08
N PRO A 535 30.82 -1.47 -25.93
CA PRO A 535 32.26 -1.59 -25.94
C PRO A 535 32.56 -2.87 -26.71
N LYS A 536 33.36 -2.79 -27.78
CA LYS A 536 33.94 -4.00 -28.33
C LYS A 536 34.62 -4.70 -27.16
N ALA A 537 34.33 -5.97 -26.96
CA ALA A 537 35.16 -6.84 -26.15
C ALA A 537 36.56 -6.84 -26.78
N THR A 538 37.39 -5.87 -26.40
CA THR A 538 38.82 -6.05 -26.42
C THR A 538 39.08 -7.08 -25.34
N GLY A 539 39.42 -8.30 -25.77
CA GLY A 539 40.09 -9.25 -24.91
C GLY A 539 41.30 -8.53 -24.30
N GLY A 540 41.17 -8.19 -23.02
CA GLY A 540 42.07 -7.32 -22.31
C GLY A 540 41.45 -7.10 -20.94
N SER A 541 41.99 -7.81 -19.96
CA SER A 541 41.63 -7.68 -18.55
C SER A 541 41.91 -6.25 -18.06
N ASP A 542 40.93 -5.36 -18.13
CA ASP A 542 40.94 -4.11 -17.35
C ASP A 542 40.17 -4.35 -16.06
N ALA A 543 40.91 -4.79 -15.04
CA ALA A 543 40.43 -5.15 -13.71
C ALA A 543 40.00 -3.94 -12.84
N ARG A 544 39.33 -2.91 -13.40
CA ARG A 544 39.08 -1.62 -12.70
C ARG A 544 37.74 -0.90 -13.00
N SER A 545 36.64 -1.59 -13.35
CA SER A 545 35.29 -1.01 -13.15
C SER A 545 34.85 -1.24 -11.70
N SER A 546 34.91 -0.21 -10.87
CA SER A 546 34.71 -0.25 -9.40
C SER A 546 33.26 -0.45 -8.93
N THR A 547 32.33 -0.81 -9.82
CA THR A 547 30.94 -1.13 -9.48
C THR A 547 30.80 -2.62 -9.16
N ARG A 548 30.36 -2.94 -7.95
CA ARG A 548 30.07 -4.30 -7.48
C ARG A 548 28.56 -4.49 -7.35
N ILE A 549 28.01 -5.52 -7.99
CA ILE A 549 26.59 -5.88 -7.94
C ILE A 549 26.44 -7.21 -7.21
N GLU A 550 25.62 -7.25 -6.17
CA GLU A 550 25.28 -8.44 -5.41
C GLU A 550 23.79 -8.73 -5.55
N VAL A 551 23.45 -9.74 -6.36
CA VAL A 551 22.07 -10.18 -6.59
C VAL A 551 21.69 -11.31 -5.61
N PRO A 552 20.40 -11.52 -5.34
CA PRO A 552 19.91 -12.66 -4.58
C PRO A 552 20.40 -14.01 -5.14
N ASP A 553 20.68 -14.95 -4.24
CA ASP A 553 21.02 -16.32 -4.62
C ASP A 553 19.76 -17.09 -5.08
N PRO A 554 19.77 -17.65 -6.30
CA PRO A 554 18.65 -18.42 -6.87
C PRO A 554 18.08 -19.49 -5.94
N ASP A 555 18.94 -20.36 -5.41
CA ASP A 555 18.52 -21.55 -4.65
C ASP A 555 17.94 -21.13 -3.28
N ARG A 556 18.57 -20.15 -2.63
CA ARG A 556 18.04 -19.57 -1.38
C ARG A 556 16.70 -18.89 -1.59
N TYR A 557 16.48 -18.22 -2.73
CA TYR A 557 15.18 -17.61 -3.01
C TYR A 557 14.10 -18.69 -3.19
N GLU A 558 14.40 -19.77 -3.91
CA GLU A 558 13.47 -20.90 -4.03
C GLU A 558 13.15 -21.55 -2.67
N ASP A 559 14.12 -21.67 -1.78
CA ASP A 559 13.90 -22.16 -0.41
C ASP A 559 12.97 -21.24 0.41
N LYS A 560 13.12 -19.92 0.25
CA LYS A 560 12.19 -18.94 0.85
C LYS A 560 10.77 -19.13 0.28
N VAL A 561 10.62 -19.37 -1.02
CA VAL A 561 9.32 -19.66 -1.65
C VAL A 561 8.70 -20.92 -1.06
N ARG A 562 9.46 -22.01 -0.91
CA ARG A 562 8.99 -23.26 -0.28
C ARG A 562 8.49 -23.02 1.15
N ARG A 563 9.23 -22.24 1.95
CA ARG A 563 8.79 -21.83 3.30
C ARG A 563 7.49 -21.02 3.28
N CYS A 564 7.33 -20.09 2.35
CA CYS A 564 6.06 -19.37 2.17
C CYS A 564 4.90 -20.35 1.90
N GLN A 565 5.11 -21.34 1.04
CA GLN A 565 4.09 -22.36 0.73
C GLN A 565 3.73 -23.23 1.94
N GLU A 566 4.70 -23.54 2.81
CA GLU A 566 4.45 -24.27 4.07
C GLU A 566 3.51 -23.49 5.01
N TYR A 567 3.76 -22.20 5.20
CA TYR A 567 2.89 -21.31 5.98
C TYR A 567 1.48 -21.20 5.36
N ILE A 568 1.41 -21.03 4.04
CA ILE A 568 0.15 -20.97 3.31
C ILE A 568 -0.64 -22.29 3.50
N ALA A 569 0.01 -23.44 3.34
CA ALA A 569 -0.60 -24.75 3.54
C ALA A 569 -0.99 -25.03 5.01
N ALA A 570 -0.34 -24.37 5.97
CA ALA A 570 -0.70 -24.42 7.38
C ALA A 570 -1.95 -23.59 7.73
N GLY A 571 -2.39 -22.70 6.82
CA GLY A 571 -3.51 -21.79 7.04
C GLY A 571 -3.08 -20.44 7.64
N ASP A 572 -1.78 -20.19 7.79
CA ASP A 572 -1.27 -18.92 8.34
C ASP A 572 -1.44 -17.72 7.39
N SER A 573 -1.54 -17.97 6.09
CA SER A 573 -1.71 -16.94 5.05
C SER A 573 -2.36 -17.52 3.80
N TYR A 574 -2.99 -16.68 3.00
CA TYR A 574 -3.56 -16.99 1.68
C TYR A 574 -2.53 -16.76 0.57
N GLU A 575 -1.79 -15.65 0.67
CA GLU A 575 -0.71 -15.21 -0.21
C GLU A 575 0.40 -14.56 0.63
N LEU A 576 1.65 -14.65 0.17
CA LEU A 576 2.81 -13.94 0.74
C LEU A 576 3.61 -13.29 -0.39
N CYS A 577 3.69 -11.96 -0.43
CA CYS A 577 4.53 -11.23 -1.37
C CYS A 577 5.98 -11.24 -0.91
N LEU A 578 6.71 -12.30 -1.27
CA LEU A 578 8.10 -12.50 -0.94
C LEU A 578 8.98 -11.60 -1.80
N THR A 579 9.95 -10.93 -1.17
CA THR A 579 10.91 -10.06 -1.84
C THR A 579 12.34 -10.38 -1.42
N ASP A 580 13.29 -9.96 -2.26
CA ASP A 580 14.72 -9.99 -1.94
C ASP A 580 15.41 -8.75 -2.49
N ARG A 581 16.62 -8.48 -2.01
CA ARG A 581 17.34 -7.23 -2.27
C ARG A 581 18.63 -7.48 -3.04
N THR A 582 18.82 -6.70 -4.10
CA THR A 582 20.09 -6.54 -4.80
C THR A 582 20.79 -5.29 -4.28
N SER A 583 22.09 -5.39 -4.00
CA SER A 583 22.95 -4.26 -3.59
C SER A 583 23.93 -3.91 -4.70
N ILE A 584 24.13 -2.61 -4.94
CA ILE A 584 25.09 -2.09 -5.92
C ILE A 584 26.01 -1.10 -5.21
N THR A 585 27.29 -1.44 -5.09
CA THR A 585 28.32 -0.57 -4.51
C THR A 585 29.13 0.05 -5.63
N ARG A 586 29.28 1.38 -5.66
CA ARG A 586 29.99 2.10 -6.72
C ARG A 586 30.66 3.38 -6.20
N PRO A 587 31.65 3.96 -6.90
CA PRO A 587 32.20 5.25 -6.51
C PRO A 587 31.13 6.32 -6.44
N ARG A 588 31.17 7.10 -5.37
CA ARG A 588 30.28 8.25 -5.20
C ARG A 588 30.59 9.30 -6.25
N CYS A 589 29.58 9.80 -6.94
CA CYS A 589 29.73 11.00 -7.76
C CYS A 589 30.03 12.18 -6.81
N PRO A 590 31.16 12.91 -6.97
CA PRO A 590 31.53 13.96 -6.04
C PRO A 590 30.40 14.98 -5.95
N SER A 591 29.95 15.24 -4.71
CA SER A 591 28.97 16.30 -4.43
C SER A 591 29.53 17.65 -4.91
N PRO A 592 28.71 18.52 -5.54
CA PRO A 592 29.13 19.84 -6.00
C PRO A 592 29.77 20.74 -4.92
N GLU A 593 29.58 20.43 -3.65
CA GLU A 593 29.98 21.27 -2.50
C GLU A 593 31.50 21.37 -2.25
N ARG A 594 32.35 20.52 -2.86
CA ARG A 594 33.82 20.56 -2.66
C ARG A 594 34.62 21.24 -3.78
N GLY A 595 34.00 22.15 -4.52
CA GLY A 595 34.62 22.85 -5.65
C GLY A 595 34.98 24.32 -5.45
N LEU A 596 35.11 24.85 -4.22
CA LEU A 596 35.64 26.21 -4.06
C LEU A 596 37.14 26.25 -4.39
N LYS A 597 37.46 27.01 -5.45
CA LYS A 597 38.79 27.48 -5.91
C LYS A 597 39.53 26.60 -6.92
N ARG A 598 39.10 26.67 -8.19
CA ARG A 598 40.00 27.09 -9.29
C ARG A 598 39.21 27.30 -10.57
N ALA A 599 39.09 28.56 -11.00
CA ALA A 599 38.68 28.89 -12.35
C ALA A 599 39.60 28.17 -13.36
N PRO A 600 39.08 27.58 -14.45
CA PRO A 600 39.93 27.12 -15.55
C PRO A 600 40.58 28.37 -16.15
N ARG A 601 41.91 28.49 -16.01
CA ARG A 601 42.66 29.49 -16.77
C ARG A 601 42.58 29.11 -18.24
N LEU A 602 42.05 30.01 -19.07
CA LEU A 602 42.17 29.95 -20.52
C LEU A 602 43.65 29.69 -20.91
N PRO A 603 43.95 28.70 -21.77
CA PRO A 603 45.31 28.51 -22.25
C PRO A 603 45.70 29.70 -23.15
N PRO A 604 46.95 30.20 -23.06
CA PRO A 604 47.41 31.25 -23.94
C PRO A 604 47.56 30.72 -25.36
N SER A 605 47.14 31.54 -26.31
CA SER A 605 47.35 31.33 -27.74
C SER A 605 48.85 31.38 -28.09
N GLY A 606 49.38 30.30 -28.67
CA GLY A 606 50.59 30.36 -29.50
C GLY A 606 51.51 29.15 -29.47
N GLY A 607 51.86 28.65 -30.66
CA GLY A 607 53.11 27.93 -30.93
C GLY A 607 53.01 26.40 -30.96
N GLY A 608 53.23 25.81 -32.14
CA GLY A 608 53.16 24.37 -32.39
C GLY A 608 54.29 23.53 -31.76
N GLY A 609 54.07 22.22 -31.79
CA GLY A 609 55.02 21.19 -31.39
C GLY A 609 54.30 19.87 -31.15
N ASP A 610 54.54 18.91 -32.04
CA ASP A 610 54.02 17.54 -31.96
C ASP A 610 54.47 16.84 -30.67
N GLY A 611 53.53 16.21 -29.96
CA GLY A 611 53.79 15.41 -28.77
C GLY A 611 52.55 14.61 -28.40
N GLU A 612 52.51 13.35 -28.81
CA GLU A 612 51.51 12.37 -28.40
C GLU A 612 51.59 12.13 -26.88
N GLY A 613 50.68 12.75 -26.13
CA GLY A 613 50.39 12.45 -24.73
C GLY A 613 49.00 11.84 -24.64
N HIS A 614 48.93 10.53 -24.39
CA HIS A 614 47.68 9.80 -24.18
C HIS A 614 47.18 10.07 -22.75
N ASP A 615 46.56 11.23 -22.53
CA ASP A 615 45.84 11.52 -21.28
C ASP A 615 44.53 10.72 -21.27
N SER A 616 44.57 9.55 -20.62
CA SER A 616 43.39 8.76 -20.26
C SER A 616 42.56 9.53 -19.23
N LYS A 617 41.64 10.37 -19.71
CA LYS A 617 40.60 10.98 -18.86
C LYS A 617 39.80 9.86 -18.19
N LYS A 618 40.01 9.66 -16.87
CA LYS A 618 39.12 8.84 -16.02
C LYS A 618 37.68 9.32 -16.22
N ALA A 619 36.78 8.45 -16.68
CA ALA A 619 35.36 8.76 -16.77
C ALA A 619 34.80 8.94 -15.35
N SER A 620 34.13 10.07 -15.09
CA SER A 620 33.46 10.31 -13.82
C SER A 620 32.23 9.41 -13.67
N PRO A 621 31.93 8.89 -12.47
CA PRO A 621 30.73 8.09 -12.22
C PRO A 621 29.45 8.90 -12.51
N SER A 622 28.45 8.26 -13.13
CA SER A 622 27.16 8.88 -13.46
C SER A 622 26.40 9.43 -12.25
N SER A 623 25.74 10.57 -12.40
CA SER A 623 24.92 11.18 -11.33
C SER A 623 23.61 10.42 -11.10
N SER A 624 22.97 10.61 -9.93
CA SER A 624 21.64 10.04 -9.67
C SER A 624 20.58 10.50 -10.68
N TRP A 625 20.71 11.70 -11.22
CA TRP A 625 19.82 12.23 -12.25
C TRP A 625 20.02 11.51 -13.60
N GLU A 626 21.25 11.21 -13.97
CA GLU A 626 21.53 10.41 -15.17
C GLU A 626 21.00 8.97 -15.04
N LEU A 627 21.13 8.37 -13.85
CA LEU A 627 20.52 7.07 -13.56
C LEU A 627 18.99 7.12 -13.70
N TYR A 628 18.35 8.20 -13.25
CA TYR A 628 16.92 8.40 -13.45
C TYR A 628 16.55 8.48 -14.92
N ARG A 629 17.26 9.29 -15.72
CA ARG A 629 17.01 9.43 -17.17
C ARG A 629 17.13 8.09 -17.89
N ALA A 630 18.16 7.31 -17.54
CA ALA A 630 18.33 5.96 -18.04
C ALA A 630 17.15 5.05 -17.65
N LEU A 631 16.74 5.04 -16.37
CA LEU A 631 15.59 4.26 -15.90
C LEU A 631 14.29 4.66 -16.63
N ARG A 632 14.02 5.96 -16.72
CA ARG A 632 12.86 6.57 -17.39
C ARG A 632 12.77 6.13 -18.85
N THR A 633 13.89 6.13 -19.56
CA THR A 633 13.96 5.74 -20.98
C THR A 633 13.76 4.24 -21.17
N ARG A 634 14.35 3.42 -20.29
CA ARG A 634 14.29 1.95 -20.38
C ARG A 634 12.91 1.41 -20.03
N GLN A 635 12.25 2.01 -19.05
CA GLN A 635 10.98 1.55 -18.52
C GLN A 635 10.03 2.74 -18.33
N PRO A 636 9.48 3.34 -19.40
CA PRO A 636 8.52 4.42 -19.24
C PRO A 636 7.28 3.92 -18.48
N ALA A 637 6.89 4.64 -17.43
CA ALA A 637 5.76 4.29 -16.57
C ALA A 637 4.90 5.53 -16.24
N PRO A 638 3.63 5.33 -15.85
CA PRO A 638 2.74 6.43 -15.47
C PRO A 638 3.09 7.09 -14.13
N PHE A 639 3.81 6.39 -13.24
CA PHE A 639 4.16 6.86 -11.90
C PHE A 639 5.67 6.76 -11.65
N GLY A 640 6.46 7.44 -12.48
CA GLY A 640 7.89 7.61 -12.24
C GLY A 640 8.16 8.63 -11.15
N SER A 641 9.26 8.46 -10.40
CA SER A 641 9.69 9.47 -9.43
C SER A 641 11.21 9.59 -9.29
N TYR A 642 11.66 10.84 -9.13
CA TYR A 642 12.98 11.21 -8.67
C TYR A 642 12.82 12.01 -7.38
N VAL A 643 13.33 11.49 -6.27
CA VAL A 643 13.22 12.15 -4.96
C VAL A 643 14.59 12.20 -4.32
N ARG A 644 15.03 13.40 -3.93
CA ARG A 644 16.15 13.60 -3.00
C ARG A 644 15.63 14.32 -1.77
N LEU A 645 15.39 13.58 -0.70
CA LEU A 645 14.70 14.09 0.48
C LEU A 645 15.05 13.23 1.70
N GLY A 646 15.24 13.82 2.87
CA GLY A 646 15.40 13.03 4.10
C GLY A 646 16.71 12.22 4.20
N GLY A 647 17.74 12.57 3.42
CA GLY A 647 18.96 11.75 3.28
C GLY A 647 18.78 10.53 2.38
N ALA A 648 17.61 10.36 1.77
CA ALA A 648 17.33 9.36 0.75
C ALA A 648 17.46 9.95 -0.66
N THR A 649 17.95 9.14 -1.59
CA THR A 649 17.75 9.31 -3.02
C THR A 649 16.92 8.14 -3.55
N LEU A 650 15.73 8.40 -4.10
CA LEU A 650 14.84 7.42 -4.71
C LEU A 650 14.66 7.70 -6.20
N LEU A 651 14.74 6.63 -6.98
CA LEU A 651 14.55 6.58 -8.41
C LEU A 651 13.57 5.46 -8.71
N SER A 652 12.35 5.78 -9.13
CA SER A 652 11.30 4.77 -9.39
C SER A 652 10.68 4.93 -10.77
N SER A 653 10.30 3.81 -11.35
CA SER A 653 9.43 3.75 -12.53
C SER A 653 8.23 2.83 -12.29
N SER A 654 7.37 3.27 -11.36
CA SER A 654 6.25 2.45 -10.89
C SER A 654 5.10 2.40 -11.90
N PRO A 655 4.55 1.21 -12.20
CA PRO A 655 3.32 1.07 -12.97
C PRO A 655 2.05 1.22 -12.11
N GLU A 656 2.17 1.18 -10.78
CA GLU A 656 1.06 0.93 -9.87
C GLU A 656 0.72 2.17 -9.04
N ARG A 657 -0.49 2.69 -9.27
CA ARG A 657 -1.11 3.65 -8.36
C ARG A 657 -1.57 2.91 -7.11
N PHE A 658 -1.06 3.35 -5.97
CA PHE A 658 -1.49 2.85 -4.67
C PHE A 658 -2.84 3.44 -4.28
N LEU A 659 -2.93 4.77 -4.23
CA LEU A 659 -4.09 5.49 -3.71
C LEU A 659 -4.18 6.87 -4.36
N GLU A 660 -5.35 7.18 -4.90
CA GLU A 660 -5.77 8.53 -5.26
C GLU A 660 -6.93 8.93 -4.37
N PHE A 661 -6.95 10.17 -3.90
CA PHE A 661 -8.12 10.73 -3.24
C PHE A 661 -8.40 12.15 -3.74
N ALA A 662 -9.67 12.44 -3.95
CA ALA A 662 -10.18 13.71 -4.45
C ALA A 662 -10.64 14.61 -3.30
N ALA A 663 -10.72 15.91 -3.57
CA ALA A 663 -11.13 16.92 -2.59
C ALA A 663 -12.57 16.73 -2.07
N ASP A 664 -13.41 16.03 -2.83
CA ASP A 664 -14.79 15.71 -2.46
C ASP A 664 -14.91 14.44 -1.57
N GLY A 665 -13.79 13.80 -1.24
CA GLY A 665 -13.72 12.62 -0.40
C GLY A 665 -13.89 11.29 -1.12
N LEU A 666 -13.87 11.26 -2.47
CA LEU A 666 -13.72 10.00 -3.22
C LEU A 666 -12.28 9.50 -3.10
N CYS A 667 -12.09 8.24 -2.75
CA CYS A 667 -10.80 7.55 -2.71
C CYS A 667 -10.82 6.37 -3.69
N SER A 668 -9.75 6.16 -4.43
CA SER A 668 -9.63 5.13 -5.46
C SER A 668 -8.29 4.43 -5.35
N MET A 669 -8.31 3.10 -5.35
CA MET A 669 -7.13 2.26 -5.34
C MET A 669 -7.21 1.29 -6.53
N ARG A 670 -6.05 1.02 -7.15
CA ARG A 670 -5.99 0.29 -8.42
C ARG A 670 -5.02 -0.88 -8.36
N PRO A 671 -5.36 -1.95 -7.62
CA PRO A 671 -4.49 -3.12 -7.54
C PRO A 671 -4.29 -3.77 -8.92
N MET A 672 -3.07 -4.22 -9.16
CA MET A 672 -2.68 -4.91 -10.38
C MET A 672 -1.95 -6.21 -10.08
N LYS A 673 -2.43 -7.31 -10.68
CA LYS A 673 -1.85 -8.66 -10.62
C LYS A 673 -2.04 -9.29 -11.99
N GLY A 674 -1.07 -10.07 -12.46
CA GLY A 674 -1.07 -10.63 -13.82
C GLY A 674 -0.62 -9.66 -14.91
N THR A 675 0.57 -9.93 -15.46
CA THR A 675 1.19 -9.14 -16.55
C THR A 675 1.60 -10.04 -17.70
N VAL A 676 1.18 -9.71 -18.92
CA VAL A 676 1.62 -10.40 -20.14
C VAL A 676 2.40 -9.45 -21.03
N ARG A 677 3.63 -9.80 -21.38
CA ARG A 677 4.42 -9.03 -22.35
C ARG A 677 3.84 -9.16 -23.75
N LYS A 678 3.73 -8.04 -24.48
CA LYS A 678 3.41 -8.07 -25.91
C LYS A 678 4.46 -8.87 -26.66
N SER A 679 4.03 -9.91 -27.36
CA SER A 679 4.91 -10.85 -28.05
C SER A 679 4.17 -11.54 -29.19
N ALA A 680 4.88 -12.35 -29.99
CA ALA A 680 4.23 -13.19 -30.99
C ALA A 680 3.19 -14.16 -30.38
N ALA A 681 3.33 -14.53 -29.10
CA ALA A 681 2.39 -15.38 -28.37
C ALA A 681 1.17 -14.60 -27.82
N ALA A 682 1.29 -13.29 -27.62
CA ALA A 682 0.22 -12.41 -27.15
C ALA A 682 0.19 -11.10 -27.97
N PRO A 683 -0.24 -11.14 -29.26
CA PRO A 683 -0.22 -9.97 -30.12
C PRO A 683 -1.42 -9.04 -29.93
N THR A 684 -2.52 -9.52 -29.32
CA THR A 684 -3.76 -8.75 -29.13
C THR A 684 -4.31 -8.88 -27.72
N LEU A 685 -5.17 -7.94 -27.32
CA LEU A 685 -5.86 -7.96 -26.03
C LEU A 685 -6.57 -9.30 -25.77
N ALA A 686 -7.30 -9.84 -26.76
CA ALA A 686 -7.98 -11.12 -26.61
C ALA A 686 -7.04 -12.31 -26.35
N HIS A 687 -5.79 -12.28 -26.82
CA HIS A 687 -4.80 -13.30 -26.47
C HIS A 687 -4.32 -13.13 -25.04
N ALA A 688 -4.07 -11.89 -24.62
CA ALA A 688 -3.67 -11.60 -23.25
C ALA A 688 -4.77 -11.95 -22.24
N GLU A 689 -6.05 -11.66 -22.55
CA GLU A 689 -7.20 -12.08 -21.76
C GLU A 689 -7.22 -13.59 -21.51
N ARG A 690 -6.96 -14.41 -22.53
CA ARG A 690 -6.89 -15.88 -22.35
C ARG A 690 -5.72 -16.34 -21.47
N LEU A 691 -4.63 -15.57 -21.43
CA LEU A 691 -3.46 -15.87 -20.60
C LEU A 691 -3.61 -15.37 -19.17
N LEU A 692 -4.42 -14.33 -18.95
CA LEU A 692 -4.62 -13.67 -17.67
C LEU A 692 -5.90 -14.14 -16.94
N HIS A 693 -6.95 -14.55 -17.65
CA HIS A 693 -8.13 -15.17 -17.05
C HIS A 693 -7.89 -16.65 -16.79
N VAL A 694 -6.91 -16.92 -15.92
CA VAL A 694 -6.59 -18.23 -15.39
C VAL A 694 -6.73 -18.21 -13.87
N PRO A 695 -7.04 -19.36 -13.23
CA PRO A 695 -7.36 -19.36 -11.80
C PRO A 695 -6.29 -18.77 -10.88
N LYS A 696 -5.00 -18.92 -11.19
CA LYS A 696 -3.89 -18.34 -10.40
C LYS A 696 -3.97 -16.81 -10.40
N GLU A 697 -3.98 -16.19 -11.58
CA GLU A 697 -3.93 -14.73 -11.74
C GLU A 697 -5.21 -14.06 -11.22
N GLU A 698 -6.38 -14.67 -11.48
CA GLU A 698 -7.65 -14.17 -10.95
C GLU A 698 -7.72 -14.26 -9.43
N ALA A 699 -7.25 -15.36 -8.85
CA ALA A 699 -7.20 -15.53 -7.40
C ALA A 699 -6.31 -14.47 -6.75
N GLU A 700 -5.08 -14.28 -7.24
CA GLU A 700 -4.14 -13.26 -6.74
C GLU A 700 -4.75 -11.86 -6.78
N ASN A 701 -5.34 -11.47 -7.92
CA ASN A 701 -5.98 -10.16 -8.02
C ASN A 701 -7.14 -10.03 -7.03
N LEU A 702 -7.99 -11.07 -6.93
CA LEU A 702 -9.17 -11.07 -6.09
C LEU A 702 -8.84 -10.95 -4.60
N MET A 703 -7.78 -11.61 -4.10
CA MET A 703 -7.39 -11.46 -2.69
C MET A 703 -7.01 -10.02 -2.38
N ILE A 704 -6.27 -9.36 -3.27
CA ILE A 704 -5.88 -7.95 -3.08
C ILE A 704 -7.09 -7.03 -3.21
N VAL A 705 -8.04 -7.30 -4.11
CA VAL A 705 -9.29 -6.52 -4.20
C VAL A 705 -10.07 -6.57 -2.91
N ASP A 706 -10.28 -7.76 -2.33
CA ASP A 706 -11.01 -7.89 -1.07
C ASP A 706 -10.22 -7.28 0.11
N LEU A 707 -8.88 -7.33 0.10
CA LEU A 707 -8.04 -6.62 1.08
C LEU A 707 -8.21 -5.10 0.98
N VAL A 708 -8.19 -4.54 -0.23
CA VAL A 708 -8.39 -3.11 -0.46
C VAL A 708 -9.78 -2.67 -0.04
N ARG A 709 -10.81 -3.49 -0.28
CA ARG A 709 -12.18 -3.23 0.21
C ARG A 709 -12.22 -3.19 1.73
N HIS A 710 -11.47 -4.06 2.41
CA HIS A 710 -11.37 -4.07 3.86
C HIS A 710 -10.75 -2.79 4.40
N ASP A 711 -9.63 -2.36 3.81
CA ASP A 711 -8.93 -1.12 4.20
C ASP A 711 -9.88 0.08 4.03
N LEU A 712 -10.54 0.20 2.86
CA LEU A 712 -11.47 1.28 2.59
C LEU A 712 -12.72 1.25 3.48
N HIS A 713 -13.28 0.08 3.80
CA HIS A 713 -14.41 -0.02 4.72
C HIS A 713 -14.04 0.43 6.14
N GLY A 714 -12.80 0.22 6.56
CA GLY A 714 -12.30 0.65 7.86
C GLY A 714 -12.39 2.17 8.07
N VAL A 715 -12.25 2.96 6.99
CA VAL A 715 -12.26 4.43 7.05
C VAL A 715 -13.54 5.03 6.45
N CYS A 716 -13.96 4.56 5.27
CA CYS A 716 -15.15 5.07 4.58
C CYS A 716 -16.45 4.61 5.23
N GLY A 717 -16.44 3.46 5.92
CA GLY A 717 -17.61 2.88 6.56
C GLY A 717 -18.38 1.88 5.69
N ALA A 718 -19.38 1.26 6.31
CA ALA A 718 -20.21 0.24 5.67
C ALA A 718 -21.03 0.79 4.50
N GLY A 719 -21.14 0.02 3.41
CA GLY A 719 -21.92 0.40 2.23
C GLY A 719 -21.40 1.58 1.40
N ARG A 720 -20.18 2.07 1.68
CA ARG A 720 -19.55 3.21 1.00
C ARG A 720 -18.36 2.84 0.13
N VAL A 721 -18.20 1.55 -0.17
CA VAL A 721 -17.12 1.02 -1.01
C VAL A 721 -17.73 0.22 -2.15
N SER A 722 -17.20 0.42 -3.36
CA SER A 722 -17.63 -0.25 -4.59
C SER A 722 -16.45 -0.68 -5.45
N VAL A 723 -16.64 -1.69 -6.29
CA VAL A 723 -15.63 -2.17 -7.24
C VAL A 723 -16.13 -1.93 -8.66
N PRO A 724 -15.98 -0.71 -9.22
CA PRO A 724 -16.49 -0.40 -10.55
C PRO A 724 -15.84 -1.20 -11.68
N ARG A 725 -14.61 -1.70 -11.48
CA ARG A 725 -13.89 -2.53 -12.46
C ARG A 725 -13.22 -3.69 -11.74
N LEU A 726 -13.49 -4.91 -12.18
CA LEU A 726 -13.00 -6.13 -11.56
C LEU A 726 -12.38 -7.03 -12.63
N LEU A 727 -11.11 -7.42 -12.43
CA LEU A 727 -10.37 -8.35 -13.30
C LEU A 727 -10.34 -7.92 -14.77
N VAL A 728 -10.23 -6.62 -15.04
CA VAL A 728 -10.22 -6.11 -16.42
C VAL A 728 -8.79 -6.12 -16.95
N VAL A 729 -8.57 -6.74 -18.10
CA VAL A 729 -7.29 -6.67 -18.81
C VAL A 729 -7.22 -5.38 -19.62
N GLU A 730 -6.12 -4.68 -19.45
CA GLU A 730 -5.86 -3.42 -20.14
C GLU A 730 -4.58 -3.48 -20.96
N GLU A 731 -4.59 -2.76 -22.07
CA GLU A 731 -3.46 -2.68 -22.98
C GLU A 731 -2.58 -1.47 -22.64
N TYR A 732 -1.29 -1.71 -22.47
CA TYR A 732 -0.23 -0.71 -22.34
C TYR A 732 0.73 -0.80 -23.53
N ALA A 733 1.68 0.14 -23.65
CA ALA A 733 2.59 0.18 -24.80
C ALA A 733 3.35 -1.14 -25.04
N SER A 734 3.89 -1.76 -23.99
CA SER A 734 4.74 -2.95 -24.06
C SER A 734 4.14 -4.22 -23.41
N VAL A 735 3.05 -4.08 -22.66
CA VAL A 735 2.45 -5.16 -21.87
C VAL A 735 0.92 -5.08 -21.89
N PHE A 736 0.27 -6.15 -21.49
CA PHE A 736 -1.10 -6.19 -21.03
C PHE A 736 -1.11 -6.47 -19.52
N GLN A 737 -2.02 -5.85 -18.79
CA GLN A 737 -2.07 -5.93 -17.33
C GLN A 737 -3.52 -6.16 -16.89
N MET A 738 -3.76 -7.14 -16.03
CA MET A 738 -5.04 -7.25 -15.33
C MET A 738 -5.06 -6.27 -14.15
N ILE A 739 -6.13 -5.49 -14.08
CA ILE A 739 -6.38 -4.54 -13.00
C ILE A 739 -7.78 -4.69 -12.43
N SER A 740 -7.93 -4.15 -11.22
CA SER A 740 -9.23 -3.84 -10.64
C SER A 740 -9.20 -2.40 -10.12
N VAL A 741 -10.37 -1.79 -9.94
CA VAL A 741 -10.54 -0.46 -9.35
C VAL A 741 -11.49 -0.62 -8.18
N VAL A 742 -11.05 -0.19 -6.99
CA VAL A 742 -11.86 -0.16 -5.78
C VAL A 742 -11.97 1.28 -5.31
N GLU A 743 -13.20 1.72 -5.09
CA GLU A 743 -13.52 3.09 -4.70
C GLU A 743 -14.23 3.13 -3.36
N GLY A 744 -13.86 4.09 -2.52
CA GLY A 744 -14.48 4.37 -1.23
C GLY A 744 -14.87 5.84 -1.13
N ARG A 745 -15.94 6.15 -0.40
CA ARG A 745 -16.35 7.55 -0.17
C ARG A 745 -16.34 7.92 1.30
N LEU A 746 -15.46 8.84 1.65
CA LEU A 746 -15.32 9.35 3.02
C LEU A 746 -16.66 9.87 3.58
N PRO A 747 -16.90 9.70 4.89
CA PRO A 747 -18.05 10.29 5.55
C PRO A 747 -18.12 11.80 5.31
N PRO A 748 -19.31 12.37 5.00
CA PRO A 748 -19.45 13.81 4.91
C PRO A 748 -19.13 14.45 6.27
N PRO A 749 -18.68 15.71 6.29
CA PRO A 749 -18.46 16.42 7.54
C PRO A 749 -19.74 16.47 8.38
N SER A 750 -19.62 16.22 9.69
CA SER A 750 -20.72 16.42 10.64
C SER A 750 -21.20 17.87 10.61
N PRO A 751 -22.53 18.13 10.63
CA PRO A 751 -23.01 19.48 10.86
C PRO A 751 -22.53 19.99 12.23
N PRO A 752 -22.21 21.28 12.38
CA PRO A 752 -21.84 21.83 13.67
C PRO A 752 -22.95 21.59 14.69
N PRO A 753 -22.63 21.27 15.96
CA PRO A 753 -23.64 20.99 16.97
C PRO A 753 -24.61 22.17 17.08
N GLN A 754 -25.90 21.90 16.85
CA GLN A 754 -26.94 22.90 17.02
C GLN A 754 -26.97 23.33 18.50
N SER A 755 -26.91 24.63 18.69
CA SER A 755 -26.81 25.33 19.97
C SER A 755 -27.71 24.79 21.09
N HIS A 756 -27.14 24.02 22.02
CA HIS A 756 -27.62 23.89 23.40
C HIS A 756 -26.42 23.97 24.36
N PRO A 757 -26.29 25.03 25.19
CA PRO A 757 -25.12 25.28 26.03
C PRO A 757 -25.15 24.52 27.36
N SER A 758 -25.64 23.27 27.40
CA SER A 758 -25.79 22.56 28.66
C SER A 758 -25.82 21.04 28.51
N SER A 759 -24.65 20.43 28.40
CA SER A 759 -24.25 19.15 29.04
C SER A 759 -23.01 18.65 28.31
N GLU A 760 -21.85 18.77 28.98
CA GLU A 760 -20.54 18.21 28.60
C GLU A 760 -20.03 18.58 27.21
N ARG A 761 -18.84 19.18 27.14
CA ARG A 761 -18.13 19.41 25.88
C ARG A 761 -17.79 18.04 25.27
N GLY A 762 -18.73 17.47 24.53
CA GLY A 762 -18.49 16.32 23.67
C GLY A 762 -17.33 16.69 22.74
N GLN A 763 -16.27 15.89 22.77
CA GLN A 763 -15.09 16.05 21.93
C GLN A 763 -15.55 16.24 20.48
N GLY A 764 -15.31 17.42 19.92
CA GLY A 764 -15.64 17.70 18.52
C GLY A 764 -14.86 16.73 17.64
N GLN A 765 -15.57 15.88 16.92
CA GLN A 765 -14.96 14.79 16.17
C GLN A 765 -14.18 15.33 14.97
N ARG A 766 -12.91 14.91 14.85
CA ARG A 766 -12.03 15.28 13.73
C ARG A 766 -12.62 14.70 12.43
N GLN A 767 -12.66 15.53 11.39
CA GLN A 767 -13.09 15.11 10.05
C GLN A 767 -12.04 14.16 9.45
N CYS A 768 -12.47 12.99 8.97
CA CYS A 768 -11.61 12.11 8.19
C CYS A 768 -11.17 12.78 6.87
N THR A 769 -9.91 12.56 6.52
CA THR A 769 -9.21 13.11 5.36
C THR A 769 -8.56 11.99 4.56
N GLY A 770 -8.04 12.31 3.37
CA GLY A 770 -7.25 11.36 2.57
C GLY A 770 -6.02 10.79 3.29
N LEU A 771 -5.46 11.50 4.28
CA LEU A 771 -4.37 10.98 5.11
C LEU A 771 -4.81 9.83 6.00
N ASP A 772 -6.06 9.81 6.45
CA ASP A 772 -6.58 8.70 7.26
C ASP A 772 -6.75 7.44 6.40
N VAL A 773 -7.15 7.61 5.13
CA VAL A 773 -7.19 6.51 4.15
C VAL A 773 -5.79 6.02 3.83
N LEU A 774 -4.85 6.95 3.58
CA LEU A 774 -3.46 6.62 3.34
C LEU A 774 -2.87 5.81 4.51
N ALA A 775 -3.07 6.27 5.75
CA ALA A 775 -2.60 5.59 6.95
C ALA A 775 -3.18 4.18 7.09
N ALA A 776 -4.50 4.02 6.94
CA ALA A 776 -5.19 2.75 7.12
C ALA A 776 -4.88 1.72 6.01
N SER A 777 -4.53 2.18 4.81
CA SER A 777 -4.22 1.30 3.67
C SER A 777 -2.77 0.82 3.64
N LEU A 778 -1.87 1.41 4.43
CA LEU A 778 -0.45 1.04 4.45
C LEU A 778 -0.20 -0.27 5.23
N PRO A 779 0.87 -1.01 4.89
CA PRO A 779 1.63 -0.89 3.63
C PRO A 779 0.82 -1.46 2.45
N PRO A 780 1.21 -1.18 1.19
CA PRO A 780 0.46 -1.61 0.01
C PRO A 780 0.15 -3.11 0.01
N GLY A 781 -1.13 -3.47 -0.16
CA GLY A 781 -1.61 -4.85 -0.13
C GLY A 781 -0.89 -5.76 -1.14
N SER A 782 -0.60 -5.25 -2.34
CA SER A 782 0.13 -5.96 -3.39
C SER A 782 1.57 -6.34 -3.00
N MET A 783 2.13 -5.65 -2.00
CA MET A 783 3.47 -5.85 -1.47
C MET A 783 3.47 -6.51 -0.08
N THR A 784 2.37 -7.09 0.38
CA THR A 784 2.28 -7.78 1.68
C THR A 784 1.85 -9.23 1.50
N GLY A 785 0.55 -9.47 1.51
CA GLY A 785 -0.09 -10.77 1.61
C GLY A 785 -1.43 -10.60 2.30
N ALA A 786 -2.20 -11.67 2.39
CA ALA A 786 -3.47 -11.69 3.09
C ALA A 786 -3.52 -12.96 3.96
N PRO A 787 -3.84 -12.88 5.27
CA PRO A 787 -4.12 -11.67 6.05
C PRO A 787 -2.90 -10.76 6.34
N LYS A 788 -3.03 -9.45 6.05
CA LYS A 788 -1.95 -8.44 6.01
C LYS A 788 -1.00 -8.51 7.21
N LYS A 789 -1.51 -8.40 8.44
CA LYS A 789 -0.70 -8.42 9.67
C LYS A 789 0.14 -9.70 9.78
N ARG A 790 -0.52 -10.86 9.68
CA ARG A 790 0.11 -12.18 9.81
C ARG A 790 1.12 -12.43 8.68
N SER A 791 0.78 -12.05 7.45
CA SER A 791 1.67 -12.14 6.29
C SER A 791 2.96 -11.33 6.51
N CYS A 792 2.87 -10.10 7.01
CA CYS A 792 4.04 -9.27 7.30
C CYS A 792 4.92 -9.85 8.42
N GLU A 793 4.33 -10.44 9.47
CA GLU A 793 5.09 -11.15 10.52
C GLU A 793 5.92 -12.31 9.93
N ILE A 794 5.30 -13.11 9.07
CA ILE A 794 5.93 -14.27 8.41
C ILE A 794 7.02 -13.81 7.44
N LEU A 795 6.73 -12.82 6.59
CA LEU A 795 7.70 -12.28 5.63
C LEU A 795 8.96 -11.78 6.32
N ARG A 796 8.82 -11.10 7.47
CA ARG A 796 9.98 -10.66 8.25
C ARG A 796 10.86 -11.81 8.74
N GLU A 797 10.27 -12.94 9.08
CA GLU A 797 11.02 -14.15 9.44
C GLU A 797 11.74 -14.76 8.24
N ILE A 798 11.08 -14.80 7.08
CA ILE A 798 11.60 -15.45 5.86
C ILE A 798 12.66 -14.59 5.15
N GLU A 799 12.42 -13.28 5.03
CA GLU A 799 13.33 -12.30 4.42
C GLU A 799 14.57 -12.05 5.31
N GLY A 800 14.42 -12.23 6.63
CA GLY A 800 15.49 -12.17 7.61
C GLY A 800 15.74 -10.78 8.20
N ARG A 801 16.45 -10.72 9.32
CA ARG A 801 16.65 -9.48 10.14
C ARG A 801 17.37 -8.33 9.41
N SER A 802 18.10 -8.61 8.32
CA SER A 802 18.76 -7.61 7.46
C SER A 802 17.94 -7.23 6.22
N GLY A 803 16.74 -7.81 6.06
CA GLY A 803 15.88 -7.69 4.89
C GLY A 803 14.81 -6.59 5.01
N GLU A 804 15.12 -5.47 5.66
CA GLU A 804 14.22 -4.31 5.59
C GLU A 804 14.05 -3.85 4.15
N ARG A 805 12.81 -3.51 3.82
CA ARG A 805 12.46 -3.10 2.47
C ARG A 805 12.68 -1.59 2.32
N GLY A 806 12.50 -0.82 3.39
CA GLY A 806 12.79 0.61 3.42
C GLY A 806 11.93 1.36 2.41
N LEU A 807 12.58 2.10 1.52
CA LEU A 807 11.92 2.82 0.44
C LEU A 807 11.30 1.89 -0.59
N TYR A 808 11.75 0.64 -0.74
CA TYR A 808 11.09 -0.33 -1.62
C TYR A 808 9.84 -0.88 -0.93
N SER A 809 8.78 -1.14 -1.70
CA SER A 809 7.45 -1.56 -1.18
C SER A 809 6.72 -0.53 -0.30
N GLY A 810 7.29 0.65 -0.09
CA GLY A 810 6.62 1.81 0.47
C GLY A 810 5.78 2.55 -0.58
N VAL A 811 5.58 3.86 -0.37
CA VAL A 811 4.84 4.72 -1.30
C VAL A 811 5.48 6.09 -1.46
N VAL A 812 5.28 6.70 -2.63
CA VAL A 812 5.76 8.04 -2.98
C VAL A 812 4.65 8.81 -3.70
N GLY A 813 4.47 10.08 -3.35
CA GLY A 813 3.36 10.87 -3.86
C GLY A 813 3.22 12.23 -3.19
N TYR A 814 2.00 12.75 -3.23
CA TYR A 814 1.67 14.06 -2.67
C TYR A 814 0.25 14.13 -2.10
N MET A 815 0.03 15.15 -1.26
CA MET A 815 -1.28 15.67 -0.90
C MET A 815 -1.27 17.19 -1.03
N ASP A 816 -2.17 17.74 -1.84
CA ASP A 816 -2.26 19.17 -2.09
C ASP A 816 -3.07 19.93 -1.03
N VAL A 817 -2.99 21.26 -1.05
CA VAL A 817 -3.74 22.16 -0.17
C VAL A 817 -5.26 22.11 -0.36
N ALA A 818 -5.77 21.57 -1.47
CA ALA A 818 -7.21 21.38 -1.68
C ALA A 818 -7.72 20.03 -1.15
N GLY A 819 -6.82 19.15 -0.74
CA GLY A 819 -7.13 17.83 -0.17
C GLY A 819 -7.15 16.71 -1.20
N ARG A 820 -6.58 16.94 -2.39
CA ARG A 820 -6.32 15.90 -3.39
C ARG A 820 -4.98 15.23 -3.11
N GLY A 821 -4.82 13.98 -3.50
CA GLY A 821 -3.54 13.29 -3.44
C GLY A 821 -3.48 12.11 -4.39
N ASP A 822 -2.26 11.79 -4.84
CA ASP A 822 -1.97 10.64 -5.70
C ASP A 822 -0.65 10.02 -5.21
N TRP A 823 -0.70 8.72 -4.92
CA TRP A 823 0.39 7.95 -4.32
C TRP A 823 0.62 6.70 -5.16
N SER A 824 1.89 6.40 -5.42
CA SER A 824 2.33 5.21 -6.15
C SER A 824 3.11 4.28 -5.24
N VAL A 825 3.01 2.97 -5.52
CA VAL A 825 3.84 1.97 -4.83
C VAL A 825 5.28 2.11 -5.31
N THR A 826 6.26 2.09 -4.41
CA THR A 826 7.68 2.17 -4.77
C THR A 826 8.22 0.79 -5.20
N ILE A 827 7.93 0.46 -6.45
CA ILE A 827 8.44 -0.73 -7.15
C ILE A 827 9.15 -0.32 -8.44
N ARG A 828 9.91 -1.27 -9.03
CA ARG A 828 10.80 -1.02 -10.18
C ARG A 828 11.68 0.21 -9.91
N SER A 829 12.30 0.20 -8.73
CA SER A 829 12.99 1.34 -8.17
C SER A 829 14.38 0.97 -7.67
N LEU A 830 15.27 1.96 -7.67
CA LEU A 830 16.53 1.94 -6.95
C LEU A 830 16.54 3.08 -5.94
N PHE A 831 17.12 2.84 -4.77
CA PHE A 831 17.28 3.86 -3.75
C PHE A 831 18.64 3.75 -3.06
N ARG A 832 19.09 4.84 -2.46
CA ARG A 832 20.26 4.88 -1.57
C ARG A 832 20.02 5.80 -0.39
N TRP A 833 20.81 5.60 0.65
CA TRP A 833 20.91 6.51 1.78
C TRP A 833 22.27 7.19 1.80
N ASP A 834 22.31 8.49 2.08
CA ASP A 834 23.54 9.29 2.06
C ASP A 834 24.56 8.87 3.14
N ASP A 835 24.08 8.21 4.20
CA ASP A 835 24.88 7.67 5.31
C ASP A 835 25.38 6.24 5.06
N GLU A 836 24.94 5.57 3.98
CA GLU A 836 25.33 4.20 3.64
C GLU A 836 26.52 4.20 2.68
N VAL A 837 27.71 4.19 3.25
CA VAL A 837 28.97 4.16 2.49
C VAL A 837 29.85 2.97 2.87
N VAL A 838 30.62 2.46 1.90
CA VAL A 838 31.61 1.39 2.09
C VAL A 838 33.01 1.97 1.84
N ALA A 839 33.89 1.85 2.84
CA ALA A 839 35.29 2.23 2.71
C ALA A 839 36.10 1.11 2.03
N LEU A 840 36.84 1.45 0.97
CA LEU A 840 37.85 0.55 0.41
C LEU A 840 39.07 0.51 1.34
N ARG A 841 39.25 -0.58 2.09
CA ARG A 841 40.57 -0.90 2.66
C ARG A 841 41.37 -1.63 1.60
N ASP A 842 42.47 -1.04 1.14
CA ASP A 842 43.46 -1.73 0.32
C ASP A 842 43.93 -2.99 1.07
N ARG A 843 43.42 -4.15 0.64
CA ARG A 843 43.98 -5.45 0.99
C ARG A 843 45.09 -5.74 -0.01
N ASP A 844 46.21 -5.05 0.14
CA ASP A 844 47.49 -5.58 -0.26
C ASP A 844 48.48 -5.24 0.85
N GLY A 845 48.92 -6.29 1.56
CA GLY A 845 49.88 -6.16 2.63
C GLY A 845 51.24 -5.73 2.09
N SER A 846 51.58 -4.47 2.30
CA SER A 846 52.95 -4.04 2.54
C SER A 846 52.91 -2.96 3.61
N ASP A 847 53.41 -3.31 4.78
CA ASP A 847 53.68 -2.40 5.89
C ASP A 847 54.75 -1.38 5.46
N GLU A 848 54.36 -0.33 4.75
CA GLU A 848 55.16 0.88 4.63
C GLU A 848 54.31 2.10 5.03
N GLU A 849 54.63 2.63 6.21
CA GLU A 849 54.12 3.89 6.72
C GLU A 849 54.51 5.03 5.75
N GLY A 850 53.54 5.56 5.00
CA GLY A 850 53.72 6.85 4.33
C GLY A 850 52.92 7.06 3.06
N ASP A 851 51.63 7.35 3.18
CA ASP A 851 50.94 8.55 2.65
C ASP A 851 49.45 8.41 3.03
N ALA A 852 48.82 9.48 3.52
CA ALA A 852 47.39 9.47 3.83
C ALA A 852 46.61 9.58 2.51
N GLY A 853 46.55 8.48 1.76
CA GLY A 853 45.74 8.36 0.55
C GLY A 853 44.26 8.61 0.89
N GLU A 854 43.59 9.44 0.09
CA GLU A 854 42.15 9.71 0.23
C GLU A 854 41.37 8.38 0.22
N GLU A 855 40.73 8.03 1.34
CA GLU A 855 39.80 6.89 1.39
C GLU A 855 38.66 7.16 0.38
N GLU A 856 38.62 6.40 -0.73
CA GLU A 856 37.50 6.48 -1.67
C GLU A 856 36.24 5.88 -1.03
N GLU A 857 35.30 6.75 -0.64
CA GLU A 857 33.96 6.34 -0.17
C GLU A 857 33.10 5.85 -1.34
N LEU A 858 32.63 4.60 -1.25
CA LEU A 858 31.68 4.03 -2.21
C LEU A 858 30.25 4.20 -1.71
N GLU A 859 29.34 4.64 -2.58
CA GLU A 859 27.91 4.69 -2.29
C GLU A 859 27.25 3.33 -2.52
N VAL A 860 26.19 3.05 -1.76
CA VAL A 860 25.42 1.80 -1.84
C VAL A 860 23.99 2.07 -2.33
N TRP A 861 23.61 1.46 -3.44
CA TRP A 861 22.26 1.46 -3.99
C TRP A 861 21.58 0.11 -3.76
N HIS A 862 20.27 0.16 -3.56
CA HIS A 862 19.43 -1.01 -3.31
C HIS A 862 18.34 -1.13 -4.37
N ILE A 863 18.11 -2.34 -4.87
CA ILE A 863 16.97 -2.68 -5.73
C ILE A 863 16.24 -3.86 -5.10
N GLY A 864 14.96 -3.67 -4.78
CA GLY A 864 14.09 -4.76 -4.36
C GLY A 864 13.36 -5.40 -5.55
N ALA A 865 13.20 -6.72 -5.51
CA ALA A 865 12.37 -7.46 -6.45
C ALA A 865 11.72 -8.66 -5.77
N GLY A 866 10.52 -9.04 -6.22
CA GLY A 866 9.75 -10.11 -5.60
C GLY A 866 8.40 -10.35 -6.28
N GLY A 867 7.65 -11.31 -5.74
CA GLY A 867 6.42 -11.82 -6.32
C GLY A 867 5.48 -12.39 -5.27
N ALA A 868 4.23 -12.63 -5.70
CA ALA A 868 3.21 -13.24 -4.86
C ALA A 868 3.40 -14.75 -4.82
N VAL A 869 3.70 -15.30 -3.65
CA VAL A 869 3.68 -16.74 -3.44
C VAL A 869 2.27 -17.15 -3.03
N THR A 870 1.66 -18.03 -3.81
CA THR A 870 0.36 -18.66 -3.52
C THR A 870 0.50 -20.19 -3.43
N ALA A 871 -0.61 -20.87 -3.10
CA ALA A 871 -0.68 -22.33 -3.14
C ALA A 871 -0.45 -22.91 -4.55
N LEU A 872 -0.61 -22.09 -5.61
CA LEU A 872 -0.44 -22.49 -7.02
C LEU A 872 0.93 -22.07 -7.59
N SER A 873 1.76 -21.37 -6.82
CA SER A 873 3.10 -20.95 -7.26
C SER A 873 4.06 -22.14 -7.35
N THR A 874 5.11 -22.00 -8.17
CA THR A 874 6.27 -22.90 -8.17
C THR A 874 7.52 -22.11 -7.77
N PRO A 875 8.44 -22.68 -6.97
CA PRO A 875 9.68 -22.00 -6.60
C PRO A 875 10.46 -21.44 -7.80
N GLU A 876 10.55 -22.23 -8.87
CA GLU A 876 11.28 -21.85 -10.08
C GLU A 876 10.59 -20.70 -10.82
N GLY A 877 9.25 -20.71 -10.88
CA GLY A 877 8.46 -19.67 -11.53
C GLY A 877 8.56 -18.33 -10.79
N GLU A 878 8.45 -18.35 -9.46
CA GLU A 878 8.60 -17.14 -8.64
C GLU A 878 10.03 -16.58 -8.68
N ARG A 879 11.04 -17.45 -8.74
CA ARG A 879 12.43 -17.04 -8.97
C ARG A 879 12.59 -16.33 -10.32
N GLU A 880 12.07 -16.93 -11.40
CA GLU A 880 12.15 -16.34 -12.75
C GLU A 880 11.44 -15.00 -12.84
N GLU A 881 10.29 -14.86 -12.17
CA GLU A 881 9.56 -13.61 -12.08
C GLU A 881 10.36 -12.53 -11.33
N MET A 882 10.96 -12.88 -10.18
CA MET A 882 11.79 -11.97 -9.39
C MET A 882 12.95 -11.41 -10.22
N PHE A 883 13.72 -12.25 -10.91
CA PHE A 883 14.82 -11.80 -11.77
C PHE A 883 14.33 -11.01 -12.99
N THR A 884 13.15 -11.34 -13.52
CA THR A 884 12.55 -10.57 -14.63
C THR A 884 12.19 -9.15 -14.19
N LYS A 885 11.64 -8.98 -12.98
CA LYS A 885 11.34 -7.67 -12.39
C LYS A 885 12.62 -6.89 -12.07
N LEU A 886 13.67 -7.57 -11.62
CA LEU A 886 14.98 -6.97 -11.31
C LEU A 886 15.71 -6.43 -12.54
N ARG A 887 15.62 -7.10 -13.69
CA ARG A 887 16.38 -6.78 -14.91
C ARG A 887 16.18 -5.34 -15.40
N GLY A 888 15.00 -4.78 -15.21
CA GLY A 888 14.67 -3.42 -15.65
C GLY A 888 15.51 -2.35 -14.94
N PRO A 889 15.34 -2.19 -13.61
CA PRO A 889 16.14 -1.28 -12.79
C PRO A 889 17.64 -1.62 -12.81
N LEU A 890 18.00 -2.90 -12.75
CA LEU A 890 19.40 -3.33 -12.69
C LEU A 890 20.18 -2.94 -13.95
N GLY A 891 19.56 -3.05 -15.12
CA GLY A 891 20.20 -2.74 -16.40
C GLY A 891 20.59 -1.27 -16.58
N VAL A 892 20.22 -0.38 -15.65
CA VAL A 892 20.73 1.00 -15.60
C VAL A 892 22.24 1.02 -15.28
N PHE A 893 22.76 0.01 -14.57
CA PHE A 893 24.19 -0.07 -14.20
C PHE A 893 25.03 -0.90 -15.18
N GLU A 894 24.41 -1.69 -16.06
CA GLU A 894 25.11 -2.55 -17.04
C GLU A 894 25.59 -1.77 -18.29
N GLU A 895 25.08 -0.56 -18.49
CA GLU A 895 25.27 0.26 -19.71
C GLU A 895 26.09 1.54 -19.48
N ILE A 896 26.59 1.77 -18.25
CA ILE A 896 27.35 2.97 -17.86
C ILE A 896 28.85 2.69 -17.82
#